data_AF-A0A2X2XNZ8-F1
#
_entry.id   AF-A0A2X2XNZ8-F1
#
_cell.length_a   1.000
_cell.length_b   1.000
_cell.length_c   1.000
_cell.angle_alpha   90.00
_cell.angle_beta   90.00
_cell.angle_gamma   90.00
#
_symmetry.space_group_name_H-M   'P 1'
#
loop_
_entity.id
_entity.type
_entity.pdbx_description
1 polymer ?
#
loop_
_entity_poly.entity_id
_entity_poly.type
_entity_poly.pdbx_seq_one_letter_code
_entity_poly.pdbx_strand_id
1 'polypeptide(L)'
;MAHRLYVYNVDSKTGDQYSHYLGEWNYEIPELLLPLFSCDPRSKGKLLYFDKINGVARLKSFYQLLGEHYQLLYKKAYYEPVNKMFEMLDDLPYDTFVINGWDVFNMNEEKHSDQAKNWAFEIKEKSKLYDKAIAKQNLGWLEKEIVARSGYGSFLEMLETDWIDYGLGYWNEDLYKDISESFEDNGLWGLKDKKGNVITSPVYEEIFAFSEEGIAVAQKNGKYGYLRNDGKVLIECIYEEVYDSLFIDNKNYGIIEIDQKCGLLNIETGEIVIPCEYEELEMLRHVYLFNAKKEGKYRLIDAFNKPIIEESFDEPFEFNYSGMVYRSLEGTSKKAFYTFDGVYLGEHPEDVLGEIGEGYYWVKPNKFQKKTSIIKADGSLLDAEVDIVMILNDYYTSFAYKKAKKWHIYDIKSGEFRLTEHTIENIHRDWFTQFMKNIFLLSDENGWGLYNAAEDRWLLPSSKEYKKIESCREEIFRVTTSDGMFYFDQQTETQSSVYDYIGEGIEYNEQMLCLYKGHEMFILDTERKLHQVSDNQLGALYEKRHNLRGKDQKHFLDFYKAWTENKGSGYEEHFDDATLMSRAEEYIEEGKIEDAVRLYQIGISRGNTDMMVELGYIYVHDEYPEYYDLEKGLALYEKAASKNHAIAWNNLGYHYQSGVGYPQDIKKALQCFRKSAELGDGLAMQNLGLLYFYGEYVLQDYDLALDYYKQAEKKYYYNDEKFAEIYYQQSDFDNLQRYLKKDTEGTYSDIYYGIIYDEGLGVKVSPKKAIKYYEKSLEQGYYTTALKRLLYFYKEDPAFADPEKYQHWKTFGEENDMDV
;
A
#
# COMPACT_ATOMS: atom_id res chain seq x y z
N MET A 1 3.42 12.69 -20.37
CA MET A 1 2.51 11.62 -20.85
C MET A 1 2.42 10.61 -19.73
N ALA A 2 1.22 10.21 -19.31
CA ALA A 2 1.08 9.14 -18.33
C ALA A 2 1.53 7.83 -19.00
N HIS A 3 2.43 7.07 -18.38
CA HIS A 3 2.83 5.77 -18.90
C HIS A 3 1.80 4.74 -18.45
N ARG A 4 1.26 3.97 -19.40
CA ARG A 4 0.08 3.13 -19.20
C ARG A 4 0.31 1.69 -19.64
N LEU A 5 -0.44 0.78 -19.05
CA LEU A 5 -0.53 -0.62 -19.43
C LEU A 5 -1.89 -0.88 -20.07
N TYR A 6 -1.87 -1.54 -21.22
CA TYR A 6 -3.10 -1.93 -21.91
C TYR A 6 -3.24 -3.45 -21.91
N VAL A 7 -4.41 -3.92 -21.51
CA VAL A 7 -4.75 -5.35 -21.48
C VAL A 7 -5.64 -5.71 -22.66
N TYR A 8 -5.45 -6.86 -23.28
CA TYR A 8 -6.22 -7.35 -24.42
C TYR A 8 -6.59 -8.83 -24.25
N ASN A 9 -7.65 -9.28 -24.94
CA ASN A 9 -7.97 -10.70 -25.09
C ASN A 9 -7.67 -11.13 -26.54
N VAL A 10 -6.88 -12.19 -26.70
CA VAL A 10 -6.34 -12.63 -28.00
C VAL A 10 -6.47 -14.14 -28.13
N ASP A 11 -6.74 -14.63 -29.35
CA ASP A 11 -6.71 -16.05 -29.66
C ASP A 11 -5.26 -16.54 -29.78
N SER A 12 -4.87 -17.52 -28.97
CA SER A 12 -3.51 -18.05 -28.96
C SER A 12 -3.06 -18.67 -30.29
N LYS A 13 -4.00 -19.11 -31.13
CA LYS A 13 -3.72 -19.84 -32.38
C LYS A 13 -3.80 -18.93 -33.59
N THR A 14 -4.84 -18.10 -33.69
CA THR A 14 -5.06 -17.23 -34.86
C THR A 14 -4.41 -15.86 -34.68
N GLY A 15 -4.21 -15.42 -33.44
CA GLY A 15 -3.77 -14.06 -33.11
C GLY A 15 -4.87 -13.02 -33.24
N ASP A 16 -6.13 -13.44 -33.45
CA ASP A 16 -7.27 -12.53 -33.49
C ASP A 16 -7.44 -11.85 -32.13
N GLN A 17 -7.64 -10.54 -32.13
CA GLN A 17 -7.75 -9.73 -30.94
C GLN A 17 -9.19 -9.28 -30.75
N TYR A 18 -9.64 -9.21 -29.49
CA TYR A 18 -10.91 -8.59 -29.14
C TYR A 18 -10.88 -7.10 -29.52
N SER A 19 -12.01 -6.56 -29.97
CA SER A 19 -12.04 -5.26 -30.66
C SER A 19 -11.61 -4.06 -29.79
N HIS A 20 -11.62 -4.21 -28.46
CA HIS A 20 -11.20 -3.18 -27.51
C HIS A 20 -10.15 -3.71 -26.52
N TYR A 21 -9.35 -2.80 -25.99
CA TYR A 21 -8.54 -3.09 -24.81
C TYR A 21 -9.47 -3.25 -23.60
N LEU A 22 -9.10 -4.17 -22.71
CA LEU A 22 -9.92 -4.56 -21.59
C LEU A 22 -9.78 -3.62 -20.40
N GLY A 23 -8.60 -3.04 -20.21
CA GLY A 23 -8.30 -2.10 -19.13
C GLY A 23 -7.04 -1.30 -19.45
N GLU A 24 -7.00 -0.07 -18.94
CA GLU A 24 -5.86 0.84 -19.01
C GLU A 24 -5.38 1.16 -17.59
N TRP A 25 -4.19 0.69 -17.23
CA TRP A 25 -3.64 0.85 -15.89
C TRP A 25 -2.42 1.76 -15.90
N ASN A 26 -1.97 2.19 -14.72
CA ASN A 26 -0.75 2.97 -14.58
C ASN A 26 0.50 2.08 -14.77
N TYR A 27 1.46 2.13 -13.86
CA TYR A 27 2.79 1.53 -14.05
C TYR A 27 2.83 0.02 -13.77
N GLU A 28 1.86 -0.52 -13.03
CA GLU A 28 1.89 -1.89 -12.52
C GLU A 28 0.55 -2.60 -12.69
N ILE A 29 0.58 -3.94 -12.65
CA ILE A 29 -0.63 -4.77 -12.57
C ILE A 29 -1.25 -4.57 -11.18
N PRO A 30 -2.53 -4.19 -11.08
CA PRO A 30 -3.20 -4.04 -9.80
C PRO A 30 -3.10 -5.30 -8.93
N GLU A 31 -2.82 -5.14 -7.64
CA GLU A 31 -2.60 -6.28 -6.74
C GLU A 31 -3.81 -7.21 -6.64
N LEU A 32 -5.02 -6.64 -6.66
CA LEU A 32 -6.26 -7.42 -6.70
C LEU A 32 -6.37 -8.31 -7.95
N LEU A 33 -5.76 -7.91 -9.07
CA LEU A 33 -5.83 -8.61 -10.36
C LEU A 33 -4.59 -9.45 -10.68
N LEU A 34 -3.52 -9.38 -9.90
CA LEU A 34 -2.28 -10.12 -10.16
C LEU A 34 -2.50 -11.64 -10.34
N PRO A 35 -3.36 -12.33 -9.55
CA PRO A 35 -3.62 -13.75 -9.75
C PRO A 35 -4.12 -14.11 -11.15
N LEU A 36 -4.81 -13.19 -11.84
CA LEU A 36 -5.30 -13.37 -13.21
C LEU A 36 -4.16 -13.62 -14.21
N PHE A 37 -3.00 -13.01 -13.98
CA PHE A 37 -1.85 -13.02 -14.89
C PHE A 37 -0.74 -13.98 -14.43
N SER A 38 -1.05 -14.91 -13.54
CA SER A 38 -0.04 -15.82 -12.99
C SER A 38 0.07 -17.16 -13.73
N CYS A 39 -0.89 -17.47 -14.59
CA CYS A 39 -0.95 -18.74 -15.32
C CYS A 39 -0.24 -18.63 -16.67
N ASP A 40 0.83 -19.40 -16.83
CA ASP A 40 1.69 -19.44 -18.03
C ASP A 40 2.18 -18.04 -18.51
N PRO A 41 2.82 -17.23 -17.63
CA PRO A 41 3.33 -15.92 -18.01
C PRO A 41 4.47 -16.08 -19.01
N ARG A 42 4.27 -15.55 -20.22
CA ARG A 42 5.21 -15.59 -21.35
C ARG A 42 5.40 -14.19 -21.91
N SER A 43 6.52 -13.94 -22.59
CA SER A 43 6.74 -12.68 -23.29
C SER A 43 7.16 -12.90 -24.75
N LYS A 44 6.76 -11.96 -25.62
CA LYS A 44 7.18 -11.90 -27.02
C LYS A 44 7.29 -10.45 -27.46
N GLY A 45 8.51 -9.98 -27.68
CA GLY A 45 8.76 -8.55 -27.86
C GLY A 45 8.29 -7.78 -26.62
N LYS A 46 7.61 -6.66 -26.82
CA LYS A 46 7.08 -5.81 -25.74
C LYS A 46 5.77 -6.30 -25.10
N LEU A 47 5.31 -7.49 -25.46
CA LEU A 47 4.02 -8.03 -25.04
C LEU A 47 4.22 -9.18 -24.06
N LEU A 48 3.37 -9.22 -23.05
CA LEU A 48 3.22 -10.31 -22.09
C LEU A 48 1.95 -11.10 -22.42
N TYR A 49 1.99 -12.42 -22.28
CA TYR A 49 0.89 -13.34 -22.62
C TYR A 49 0.60 -14.25 -21.43
N PHE A 50 -0.68 -14.52 -21.18
CA PHE A 50 -1.16 -15.28 -20.02
C PHE A 50 -2.37 -16.14 -20.39
N ASP A 51 -2.51 -17.30 -19.74
CA ASP A 51 -3.66 -18.19 -19.90
C ASP A 51 -4.92 -17.58 -19.26
N LYS A 52 -5.94 -17.27 -20.09
CA LYS A 52 -7.20 -16.67 -19.62
C LYS A 52 -7.93 -17.61 -18.66
N ILE A 53 -8.12 -18.86 -19.09
CA ILE A 53 -9.04 -19.81 -18.45
C ILE A 53 -8.54 -20.14 -17.04
N ASN A 54 -7.27 -20.51 -16.93
CA ASN A 54 -6.65 -20.84 -15.65
C ASN A 54 -6.41 -19.60 -14.79
N GLY A 55 -6.12 -18.45 -15.42
CA GLY A 55 -6.03 -17.15 -14.74
C GLY A 55 -7.32 -16.75 -14.04
N VAL A 56 -8.46 -16.81 -14.75
CA VAL A 56 -9.78 -16.46 -14.21
C VAL A 56 -10.15 -17.40 -13.07
N ALA A 57 -9.90 -18.71 -13.20
CA ALA A 57 -10.16 -19.67 -12.13
C ALA A 57 -9.35 -19.37 -10.85
N ARG A 58 -8.08 -18.96 -11.01
CA ARG A 58 -7.23 -18.58 -9.88
C ARG A 58 -7.68 -17.27 -9.24
N LEU A 59 -8.06 -16.28 -10.05
CA LEU A 59 -8.61 -15.01 -9.56
C LEU A 59 -9.90 -15.23 -8.76
N LYS A 60 -10.82 -16.10 -9.23
CA LYS A 60 -12.02 -16.51 -8.50
C LYS A 60 -11.68 -17.08 -7.11
N SER A 61 -10.65 -17.92 -7.03
CA SER A 61 -10.20 -18.52 -5.76
C SER A 61 -9.63 -17.48 -4.79
N PHE A 62 -8.92 -16.47 -5.31
CA PHE A 62 -8.42 -15.36 -4.50
C PHE A 62 -9.53 -14.47 -3.97
N TYR A 63 -10.49 -14.10 -4.83
CA TYR A 63 -11.65 -13.31 -4.43
C TYR A 63 -12.54 -14.04 -3.43
N GLN A 64 -12.70 -15.36 -3.56
CA GLN A 64 -13.35 -16.18 -2.54
C GLN A 64 -12.65 -16.04 -1.17
N LEU A 65 -11.31 -16.15 -1.13
CA LEU A 65 -10.54 -15.96 0.11
C LEU A 65 -10.74 -14.54 0.70
N LEU A 66 -10.67 -13.50 -0.13
CA LEU A 66 -10.92 -12.11 0.31
C LEU A 66 -12.32 -11.97 0.92
N GLY A 67 -13.34 -12.50 0.24
CA GLY A 67 -14.73 -12.44 0.68
C GLY A 67 -14.98 -13.22 1.97
N GLU A 68 -14.34 -14.37 2.16
CA GLU A 68 -14.42 -15.15 3.40
C GLU A 68 -13.72 -14.45 4.56
N HIS A 69 -12.48 -13.98 4.33
CA HIS A 69 -11.65 -13.35 5.35
C HIS A 69 -12.31 -12.07 5.92
N TYR A 70 -12.87 -11.22 5.05
CA TYR A 70 -13.52 -9.97 5.45
C TYR A 70 -15.05 -10.08 5.60
N GLN A 71 -15.63 -11.29 5.50
CA GLN A 71 -17.07 -11.53 5.64
C GLN A 71 -17.92 -10.70 4.66
N LEU A 72 -17.52 -10.64 3.39
CA LEU A 72 -18.16 -9.84 2.35
C LEU A 72 -19.11 -10.63 1.44
N LEU A 73 -19.03 -11.96 1.42
CA LEU A 73 -19.73 -12.80 0.43
C LEU A 73 -21.26 -12.61 0.37
N TYR A 74 -21.89 -12.17 1.47
CA TYR A 74 -23.33 -11.92 1.54
C TYR A 74 -23.72 -10.45 1.30
N LYS A 75 -22.74 -9.54 1.20
CA LYS A 75 -23.00 -8.11 0.99
C LYS A 75 -23.24 -7.84 -0.49
N LYS A 76 -24.39 -7.22 -0.81
CA LYS A 76 -24.74 -6.84 -2.19
C LYS A 76 -23.67 -5.97 -2.86
N ALA A 77 -23.16 -4.99 -2.12
CA ALA A 77 -22.08 -4.12 -2.58
C ALA A 77 -20.81 -4.88 -3.02
N TYR A 78 -20.56 -6.08 -2.47
CA TYR A 78 -19.43 -6.91 -2.86
C TYR A 78 -19.78 -7.84 -4.03
N TYR A 79 -20.84 -8.66 -3.89
CA TYR A 79 -21.09 -9.72 -4.87
C TYR A 79 -21.54 -9.19 -6.24
N GLU A 80 -22.19 -8.03 -6.30
CA GLU A 80 -22.70 -7.46 -7.56
C GLU A 80 -21.57 -7.04 -8.52
N PRO A 81 -20.62 -6.16 -8.13
CA PRO A 81 -19.50 -5.80 -9.00
C PRO A 81 -18.56 -6.99 -9.26
N VAL A 82 -18.32 -7.84 -8.26
CA VAL A 82 -17.46 -9.04 -8.41
C VAL A 82 -18.05 -10.04 -9.41
N ASN A 83 -19.36 -10.31 -9.34
CA ASN A 83 -20.01 -11.20 -10.31
C ASN A 83 -19.96 -10.59 -11.72
N LYS A 84 -20.25 -9.29 -11.85
CA LYS A 84 -20.20 -8.59 -13.14
C LYS A 84 -18.81 -8.63 -13.78
N MET A 85 -17.76 -8.44 -12.98
CA MET A 85 -16.37 -8.62 -13.43
C MET A 85 -16.12 -10.04 -13.93
N PHE A 86 -16.55 -11.07 -13.19
CA PHE A 86 -16.30 -12.46 -13.59
C PHE A 86 -17.14 -12.91 -14.79
N GLU A 87 -18.39 -12.47 -14.91
CA GLU A 87 -19.24 -12.69 -16.09
C GLU A 87 -18.57 -12.09 -17.33
N MET A 88 -18.13 -10.83 -17.24
CA MET A 88 -17.37 -10.18 -18.30
C MET A 88 -16.10 -10.96 -18.69
N LEU A 89 -15.29 -11.41 -17.74
CA LEU A 89 -14.07 -12.17 -18.03
C LEU A 89 -14.35 -13.56 -18.63
N ASP A 90 -15.43 -14.21 -18.18
CA ASP A 90 -15.87 -15.51 -18.70
C ASP A 90 -16.34 -15.38 -20.16
N ASP A 91 -17.10 -14.33 -20.48
CA ASP A 91 -17.68 -14.04 -21.80
C ASP A 91 -16.66 -13.62 -22.88
N LEU A 92 -15.43 -13.29 -22.48
CA LEU A 92 -14.36 -12.96 -23.42
C LEU A 92 -14.10 -14.12 -24.41
N PRO A 93 -14.09 -13.86 -25.73
CA PRO A 93 -14.17 -14.91 -26.74
C PRO A 93 -12.89 -15.75 -26.89
N TYR A 94 -11.74 -15.25 -26.44
CA TYR A 94 -10.45 -15.87 -26.70
C TYR A 94 -9.76 -16.39 -25.42
N ASP A 95 -8.74 -17.24 -25.61
CA ASP A 95 -8.11 -18.03 -24.54
C ASP A 95 -6.90 -17.37 -23.86
N THR A 96 -6.42 -16.24 -24.37
CA THR A 96 -5.18 -15.60 -23.90
C THR A 96 -5.41 -14.15 -23.51
N PHE A 97 -4.86 -13.73 -22.38
CA PHE A 97 -4.69 -12.31 -22.05
C PHE A 97 -3.33 -11.81 -22.55
N VAL A 98 -3.30 -10.59 -23.07
CA VAL A 98 -2.08 -9.92 -23.50
C VAL A 98 -1.94 -8.57 -22.81
N ILE A 99 -0.82 -8.33 -22.13
CA ILE A 99 -0.47 -7.01 -21.59
C ILE A 99 0.56 -6.36 -22.51
N ASN A 100 0.26 -5.14 -22.95
CA ASN A 100 1.18 -4.28 -23.69
C ASN A 100 1.78 -3.24 -22.74
N GLY A 101 3.03 -3.46 -22.35
CA GLY A 101 3.78 -2.57 -21.46
C GLY A 101 4.58 -1.48 -22.18
N TRP A 102 4.33 -1.23 -23.47
CA TRP A 102 5.20 -0.37 -24.28
C TRP A 102 5.48 1.01 -23.67
N ASP A 103 4.45 1.69 -23.17
CA ASP A 103 4.64 3.02 -22.57
C ASP A 103 5.46 2.93 -21.28
N VAL A 104 5.18 1.96 -20.42
CA VAL A 104 5.96 1.73 -19.19
C VAL A 104 7.40 1.38 -19.51
N PHE A 105 7.64 0.56 -20.54
CA PHE A 105 9.00 0.16 -20.92
C PHE A 105 9.83 1.30 -21.52
N ASN A 106 9.20 2.35 -22.07
CA ASN A 106 9.90 3.53 -22.57
C ASN A 106 10.55 4.37 -21.45
N MET A 107 10.26 4.07 -20.17
CA MET A 107 10.89 4.74 -19.02
C MET A 107 12.32 4.26 -18.74
N ASN A 108 12.75 3.17 -19.38
CA ASN A 108 14.08 2.58 -19.24
C ASN A 108 14.72 2.43 -20.63
N GLU A 109 16.04 2.63 -20.73
CA GLU A 109 16.81 2.48 -21.98
C GLU A 109 16.97 1.00 -22.42
N GLU A 110 16.59 0.04 -21.56
CA GLU A 110 16.55 -1.38 -21.86
C GLU A 110 15.61 -1.73 -23.02
N LYS A 111 15.93 -2.78 -23.77
CA LYS A 111 15.03 -3.25 -24.83
C LYS A 111 13.72 -3.75 -24.20
N HIS A 112 12.60 -3.29 -24.74
CA HIS A 112 11.26 -3.69 -24.28
C HIS A 112 11.05 -5.21 -24.25
N SER A 113 11.75 -5.96 -25.10
CA SER A 113 11.71 -7.43 -25.09
C SER A 113 12.27 -8.07 -23.84
N ASP A 114 13.29 -7.46 -23.25
CA ASP A 114 13.96 -7.97 -22.07
C ASP A 114 13.24 -7.50 -20.82
N GLN A 115 12.78 -6.24 -20.79
CA GLN A 115 11.87 -5.75 -19.77
C GLN A 115 10.61 -6.62 -19.66
N ALA A 116 9.95 -6.94 -20.79
CA ALA A 116 8.80 -7.84 -20.79
C ALA A 116 9.16 -9.26 -20.32
N LYS A 117 10.36 -9.76 -20.61
CA LYS A 117 10.79 -11.08 -20.16
C LYS A 117 11.07 -11.12 -18.65
N ASN A 118 11.73 -10.10 -18.12
CA ASN A 118 11.99 -9.96 -16.69
C ASN A 118 10.68 -9.82 -15.93
N TRP A 119 9.77 -9.00 -16.45
CA TRP A 119 8.48 -8.80 -15.79
C TRP A 119 7.61 -10.06 -15.79
N ALA A 120 7.61 -10.87 -16.87
CA ALA A 120 6.97 -12.19 -16.86
C ALA A 120 7.52 -13.11 -15.75
N PHE A 121 8.83 -13.03 -15.50
CA PHE A 121 9.48 -13.77 -14.41
C PHE A 121 9.08 -13.23 -13.03
N GLU A 122 9.06 -11.92 -12.84
CA GLU A 122 8.63 -11.28 -11.58
C GLU A 122 7.17 -11.61 -11.25
N ILE A 123 6.26 -11.54 -12.23
CA ILE A 123 4.85 -11.92 -12.05
C ILE A 123 4.77 -13.38 -11.58
N LYS A 124 5.57 -14.26 -12.19
CA LYS A 124 5.63 -15.67 -11.80
C LYS A 124 6.13 -15.84 -10.36
N GLU A 125 7.17 -15.13 -9.95
CA GLU A 125 7.68 -15.20 -8.58
C GLU A 125 6.68 -14.63 -7.56
N LYS A 126 6.12 -13.45 -7.83
CA LYS A 126 5.12 -12.79 -6.97
C LYS A 126 3.87 -13.65 -6.81
N SER A 127 3.45 -14.36 -7.87
CA SER A 127 2.28 -15.25 -7.82
C SER A 127 2.39 -16.40 -6.82
N LYS A 128 3.61 -16.84 -6.46
CA LYS A 128 3.80 -17.90 -5.47
C LYS A 128 3.30 -17.50 -4.07
N LEU A 129 3.34 -16.20 -3.76
CA LEU A 129 2.82 -15.68 -2.49
C LEU A 129 1.29 -15.75 -2.47
N TYR A 130 0.65 -15.43 -3.60
CA TYR A 130 -0.80 -15.54 -3.77
C TYR A 130 -1.25 -17.00 -3.69
N ASP A 131 -0.54 -17.91 -4.36
CA ASP A 131 -0.81 -19.34 -4.29
C ASP A 131 -0.69 -19.88 -2.85
N LYS A 132 0.31 -19.42 -2.10
CA LYS A 132 0.49 -19.78 -0.69
C LYS A 132 -0.66 -19.25 0.17
N ALA A 133 -1.10 -18.01 -0.04
CA ALA A 133 -2.22 -17.42 0.68
C ALA A 133 -3.53 -18.17 0.44
N ILE A 134 -3.85 -18.45 -0.83
CA ILE A 134 -5.04 -19.24 -1.23
C ILE A 134 -4.97 -20.65 -0.64
N ALA A 135 -3.83 -21.34 -0.77
CA ALA A 135 -3.68 -22.71 -0.26
C ALA A 135 -3.76 -22.81 1.27
N LYS A 136 -3.38 -21.74 1.99
CA LYS A 136 -3.38 -21.70 3.47
C LYS A 136 -4.58 -20.95 4.05
N GLN A 137 -5.45 -20.40 3.21
CA GLN A 137 -6.59 -19.58 3.61
C GLN A 137 -6.18 -18.44 4.56
N ASN A 138 -5.08 -17.75 4.23
CA ASN A 138 -4.49 -16.71 5.09
C ASN A 138 -3.85 -15.59 4.26
N LEU A 139 -4.33 -14.36 4.47
CA LEU A 139 -3.88 -13.15 3.76
C LEU A 139 -2.68 -12.44 4.40
N GLY A 140 -2.33 -12.75 5.65
CA GLY A 140 -1.40 -11.93 6.44
C GLY A 140 0.00 -11.75 5.82
N TRP A 141 0.49 -12.73 5.05
CA TRP A 141 1.76 -12.58 4.32
C TRP A 141 1.63 -11.66 3.10
N LEU A 142 0.49 -11.70 2.40
CA LEU A 142 0.23 -10.81 1.28
C LEU A 142 0.03 -9.38 1.78
N GLU A 143 -0.70 -9.19 2.88
CA GLU A 143 -0.89 -7.86 3.46
C GLU A 143 0.45 -7.23 3.86
N LYS A 144 1.33 -8.02 4.49
CA LYS A 144 2.66 -7.56 4.90
C LYS A 144 3.59 -7.27 3.72
N GLU A 145 3.67 -8.16 2.74
CA GLU A 145 4.70 -8.08 1.68
C GLU A 145 4.24 -7.29 0.46
N ILE A 146 2.95 -7.29 0.17
CA ILE A 146 2.35 -6.75 -1.06
C ILE A 146 1.57 -5.47 -0.77
N VAL A 147 0.60 -5.52 0.14
CA VAL A 147 -0.29 -4.39 0.39
C VAL A 147 0.47 -3.21 1.01
N ALA A 148 1.41 -3.46 1.91
CA ALA A 148 2.27 -2.43 2.51
C ALA A 148 3.04 -1.55 1.49
N ARG A 149 3.25 -2.04 0.26
CA ARG A 149 3.93 -1.31 -0.83
C ARG A 149 2.96 -0.61 -1.79
N SER A 150 1.66 -0.90 -1.70
CA SER A 150 0.61 -0.42 -2.60
C SER A 150 0.01 0.94 -2.22
N GLY A 151 0.37 1.48 -1.04
CA GLY A 151 -0.21 2.71 -0.49
C GLY A 151 -1.53 2.50 0.29
N TYR A 152 -2.06 1.27 0.30
CA TYR A 152 -3.19 0.86 1.12
C TYR A 152 -2.74 0.14 2.40
N GLY A 153 -3.54 0.21 3.45
CA GLY A 153 -3.32 -0.48 4.73
C GLY A 153 -3.84 -1.92 4.76
N SER A 154 -4.77 -2.30 3.88
CA SER A 154 -5.31 -3.66 3.76
C SER A 154 -5.92 -3.92 2.38
N PHE A 155 -6.20 -5.19 2.05
CA PHE A 155 -7.00 -5.49 0.86
C PHE A 155 -8.46 -5.01 1.01
N LEU A 156 -8.99 -4.96 2.24
CA LEU A 156 -10.33 -4.42 2.48
C LEU A 156 -10.43 -2.96 2.06
N GLU A 157 -9.47 -2.14 2.48
CA GLU A 157 -9.40 -0.73 2.09
C GLU A 157 -9.29 -0.57 0.57
N MET A 158 -8.50 -1.42 -0.09
CA MET A 158 -8.37 -1.42 -1.56
C MET A 158 -9.69 -1.83 -2.24
N LEU A 159 -10.38 -2.85 -1.73
CA LEU A 159 -11.68 -3.31 -2.25
C LEU A 159 -12.78 -2.26 -2.11
N GLU A 160 -12.82 -1.56 -0.98
CA GLU A 160 -13.85 -0.57 -0.63
C GLU A 160 -13.54 0.84 -1.19
N THR A 161 -12.43 1.02 -1.91
CA THR A 161 -12.13 2.28 -2.58
C THR A 161 -13.10 2.52 -3.73
N ASP A 162 -13.80 3.66 -3.72
CA ASP A 162 -14.90 4.00 -4.65
C ASP A 162 -14.60 3.70 -6.13
N TRP A 163 -13.44 4.11 -6.64
CA TRP A 163 -13.10 3.91 -8.05
C TRP A 163 -12.61 2.49 -8.38
N ILE A 164 -12.19 1.70 -7.38
CA ILE A 164 -11.75 0.32 -7.57
C ILE A 164 -12.97 -0.60 -7.71
N ASP A 165 -14.07 -0.29 -7.02
CA ASP A 165 -15.35 -1.01 -7.06
C ASP A 165 -15.16 -2.54 -6.97
N TYR A 166 -14.51 -2.99 -5.90
CA TYR A 166 -14.16 -4.39 -5.67
C TYR A 166 -13.39 -5.06 -6.83
N GLY A 167 -12.70 -4.27 -7.65
CA GLY A 167 -11.91 -4.71 -8.80
C GLY A 167 -12.59 -4.55 -10.16
N LEU A 168 -13.90 -4.27 -10.21
CA LEU A 168 -14.60 -4.00 -11.47
C LEU A 168 -14.09 -2.71 -12.13
N GLY A 169 -13.79 -1.68 -11.32
CA GLY A 169 -13.33 -0.36 -11.78
C GLY A 169 -11.96 -0.34 -12.46
N TYR A 170 -11.19 -1.43 -12.39
CA TYR A 170 -9.96 -1.58 -13.18
C TYR A 170 -10.23 -1.88 -14.66
N TRP A 171 -11.45 -2.31 -15.01
CA TRP A 171 -11.79 -2.69 -16.37
C TRP A 171 -12.46 -1.54 -17.10
N ASN A 172 -12.23 -1.48 -18.40
CA ASN A 172 -12.84 -0.50 -19.26
C ASN A 172 -14.37 -0.68 -19.23
N GLU A 173 -15.08 0.38 -18.86
CA GLU A 173 -16.52 0.34 -18.59
C GLU A 173 -17.31 -0.20 -19.79
N ASP A 174 -16.88 0.20 -20.98
CA ASP A 174 -17.11 -0.38 -22.30
C ASP A 174 -17.31 -1.91 -22.40
N LEU A 175 -16.72 -2.70 -21.50
CA LEU A 175 -16.83 -4.16 -21.53
C LEU A 175 -18.08 -4.69 -20.84
N TYR A 176 -18.63 -3.92 -19.90
CA TYR A 176 -19.69 -4.36 -18.99
C TYR A 176 -20.81 -3.31 -18.83
N LYS A 177 -20.65 -2.15 -19.46
CA LYS A 177 -21.70 -1.19 -19.80
C LYS A 177 -22.04 -1.39 -21.27
N ASP A 178 -23.32 -1.48 -21.61
CA ASP A 178 -23.79 -1.57 -22.98
C ASP A 178 -23.60 -0.23 -23.69
N ILE A 179 -22.38 0.10 -24.12
CA ILE A 179 -22.09 1.41 -24.74
C ILE A 179 -22.48 1.37 -26.22
N SER A 180 -23.63 1.98 -26.51
CA SER A 180 -23.95 2.41 -27.86
C SER A 180 -23.19 3.67 -28.25
N GLU A 181 -22.76 3.74 -29.50
CA GLU A 181 -22.31 4.99 -30.11
C GLU A 181 -23.45 5.63 -30.89
N SER A 182 -23.60 6.95 -30.77
CA SER A 182 -24.45 7.72 -31.68
C SER A 182 -23.78 7.82 -33.06
N PHE A 183 -24.57 7.69 -34.12
CA PHE A 183 -24.09 7.88 -35.49
C PHE A 183 -25.11 8.66 -36.31
N GLU A 184 -24.62 9.48 -37.23
CA GLU A 184 -25.45 10.29 -38.13
C GLU A 184 -25.52 9.65 -39.52
N ASP A 185 -26.72 9.59 -40.09
CA ASP A 185 -26.96 9.27 -41.49
C ASP A 185 -28.06 10.18 -42.04
N ASN A 186 -27.77 10.89 -43.14
CA ASN A 186 -28.66 11.86 -43.78
C ASN A 186 -29.26 12.93 -42.84
N GLY A 187 -28.49 13.42 -41.87
CA GLY A 187 -28.94 14.47 -40.93
C GLY A 187 -29.78 13.96 -39.75
N LEU A 188 -29.87 12.64 -39.55
CA LEU A 188 -30.54 12.03 -38.41
C LEU A 188 -29.61 11.08 -37.66
N TRP A 189 -29.78 11.03 -36.35
CA TRP A 189 -28.99 10.26 -35.41
C TRP A 189 -29.66 8.96 -35.01
N GLY A 190 -28.86 7.90 -34.95
CA GLY A 190 -29.23 6.57 -34.47
C GLY A 190 -28.17 6.05 -33.50
N LEU A 191 -28.39 4.84 -32.97
CA LEU A 191 -27.45 4.15 -32.10
C LEU A 191 -26.94 2.88 -32.77
N LYS A 192 -25.64 2.62 -32.64
CA LYS A 192 -25.02 1.38 -33.07
C LYS A 192 -24.22 0.76 -31.93
N ASP A 193 -24.11 -0.55 -31.93
CA ASP A 193 -23.18 -1.23 -31.05
C ASP A 193 -21.75 -1.07 -31.56
N LYS A 194 -20.80 -1.53 -30.76
CA LYS A 194 -19.36 -1.52 -31.08
C LYS A 194 -18.97 -2.31 -32.32
N LYS A 195 -19.80 -3.26 -32.73
CA LYS A 195 -19.60 -4.06 -33.95
C LYS A 195 -20.17 -3.34 -35.18
N GLY A 196 -20.75 -2.16 -35.00
CA GLY A 196 -21.40 -1.38 -36.06
C GLY A 196 -22.80 -1.88 -36.40
N ASN A 197 -23.36 -2.80 -35.60
CA ASN A 197 -24.75 -3.21 -35.77
C ASN A 197 -25.64 -2.07 -35.29
N VAL A 198 -26.63 -1.70 -36.11
CA VAL A 198 -27.60 -0.68 -35.75
C VAL A 198 -28.48 -1.22 -34.62
N ILE A 199 -28.38 -0.59 -33.45
CA ILE A 199 -29.28 -0.80 -32.30
C ILE A 199 -30.58 -0.03 -32.56
N THR A 200 -30.45 1.26 -32.87
CA THR A 200 -31.56 2.15 -33.20
C THR A 200 -31.27 2.84 -34.52
N SER A 201 -32.19 2.75 -35.47
CA SER A 201 -32.06 3.41 -36.79
C SER A 201 -31.95 4.93 -36.65
N PRO A 202 -31.32 5.64 -37.62
CA PRO A 202 -31.17 7.10 -37.58
C PRO A 202 -32.52 7.78 -37.76
N VAL A 203 -33.14 8.15 -36.63
CA VAL A 203 -34.51 8.69 -36.58
C VAL A 203 -34.64 9.90 -35.66
N TYR A 204 -33.57 10.29 -34.97
CA TYR A 204 -33.53 11.44 -34.06
C TYR A 204 -32.85 12.62 -34.74
N GLU A 205 -33.32 13.84 -34.49
CA GLU A 205 -32.65 15.06 -34.94
C GLU A 205 -31.34 15.27 -34.16
N GLU A 206 -31.29 14.85 -32.90
CA GLU A 206 -30.12 14.89 -32.04
C GLU A 206 -30.23 13.83 -30.92
N ILE A 207 -29.09 13.27 -30.51
CA ILE A 207 -28.95 12.45 -29.30
C ILE A 207 -27.82 13.07 -28.48
N PHE A 208 -28.14 13.55 -27.28
CA PHE A 208 -27.20 14.20 -26.38
C PHE A 208 -26.29 13.19 -25.68
N ALA A 209 -25.35 13.69 -24.86
CA ALA A 209 -24.45 12.83 -24.11
C ALA A 209 -25.23 11.89 -23.16
N PHE A 210 -24.76 10.65 -23.05
CA PHE A 210 -25.30 9.70 -22.09
C PHE A 210 -24.78 10.02 -20.68
N SER A 211 -25.65 9.92 -19.68
CA SER A 211 -25.28 9.93 -18.27
C SER A 211 -24.53 8.65 -17.86
N GLU A 212 -23.99 8.60 -16.65
CA GLU A 212 -23.33 7.40 -16.10
C GLU A 212 -24.25 6.17 -16.08
N GLU A 213 -25.56 6.40 -15.93
CA GLU A 213 -26.63 5.39 -15.98
C GLU A 213 -27.02 4.98 -17.41
N GLY A 214 -26.34 5.53 -18.43
CA GLY A 214 -26.56 5.20 -19.83
C GLY A 214 -27.84 5.79 -20.40
N ILE A 215 -28.30 6.94 -19.90
CA ILE A 215 -29.50 7.64 -20.38
C ILE A 215 -29.10 8.93 -21.09
N ALA A 216 -29.64 9.16 -22.28
CA ALA A 216 -29.45 10.39 -23.05
C ALA A 216 -30.78 11.09 -23.32
N VAL A 217 -30.73 12.41 -23.40
CA VAL A 217 -31.79 13.20 -24.04
C VAL A 217 -31.77 12.93 -25.54
N ALA A 218 -32.94 12.81 -26.16
CA ALA A 218 -33.06 12.63 -27.60
C ALA A 218 -34.14 13.58 -28.17
N GLN A 219 -33.84 14.18 -29.32
CA GLN A 219 -34.74 15.09 -30.03
C GLN A 219 -35.31 14.40 -31.28
N LYS A 220 -36.61 14.55 -31.53
CA LYS A 220 -37.29 14.07 -32.73
C LYS A 220 -38.52 14.92 -33.04
N ASN A 221 -38.64 15.40 -34.28
CA ASN A 221 -39.71 16.30 -34.73
C ASN A 221 -39.82 17.59 -33.89
N GLY A 222 -38.69 18.15 -33.46
CA GLY A 222 -38.63 19.34 -32.61
C GLY A 222 -39.16 19.14 -31.18
N LYS A 223 -39.25 17.90 -30.71
CA LYS A 223 -39.65 17.52 -29.35
C LYS A 223 -38.60 16.63 -28.70
N TYR A 224 -38.57 16.62 -27.37
CA TYR A 224 -37.53 15.94 -26.60
C TYR A 224 -38.08 14.81 -25.72
N GLY A 225 -37.24 13.81 -25.46
CA GLY A 225 -37.52 12.62 -24.65
C GLY A 225 -36.23 11.95 -24.18
N TYR A 226 -36.32 10.72 -23.65
CA TYR A 226 -35.17 9.98 -23.10
C TYR A 226 -34.99 8.63 -23.78
N LEU A 227 -33.74 8.33 -24.11
CA LEU A 227 -33.30 7.10 -24.75
C LEU A 227 -32.18 6.48 -23.91
N ARG A 228 -32.22 5.16 -23.74
CA ARG A 228 -31.13 4.41 -23.10
C ARG A 228 -30.15 3.88 -24.15
N ASN A 229 -28.91 3.68 -23.74
CA ASN A 229 -27.83 3.19 -24.59
C ASN A 229 -28.12 1.83 -25.28
N ASP A 230 -28.96 0.97 -24.71
CA ASP A 230 -29.43 -0.25 -25.39
C ASP A 230 -30.50 0.00 -26.47
N GLY A 231 -30.79 1.26 -26.79
CA GLY A 231 -31.79 1.67 -27.78
C GLY A 231 -33.21 1.71 -27.26
N LYS A 232 -33.44 1.37 -25.98
CA LYS A 232 -34.77 1.44 -25.38
C LYS A 232 -35.19 2.90 -25.23
N VAL A 233 -36.28 3.28 -25.88
CA VAL A 233 -36.97 4.55 -25.60
C VAL A 233 -37.57 4.44 -24.22
N LEU A 234 -37.05 5.25 -23.28
CA LEU A 234 -37.58 5.33 -21.91
C LEU A 234 -38.78 6.28 -21.89
N ILE A 235 -38.64 7.42 -22.57
CA ILE A 235 -39.66 8.45 -22.69
C ILE A 235 -39.70 8.93 -24.14
N GLU A 236 -40.88 8.91 -24.75
CA GLU A 236 -41.08 9.37 -26.13
C GLU A 236 -40.76 10.87 -26.29
N CYS A 237 -40.33 11.27 -27.48
CA CYS A 237 -40.03 12.67 -27.79
C CYS A 237 -41.32 13.49 -27.95
N ILE A 238 -41.90 13.93 -26.84
CA ILE A 238 -43.19 14.65 -26.79
C ILE A 238 -43.11 16.00 -26.05
N TYR A 239 -42.03 16.27 -25.33
CA TYR A 239 -41.87 17.47 -24.49
C TYR A 239 -41.24 18.64 -25.25
N GLU A 240 -41.51 19.87 -24.82
CA GLU A 240 -40.96 21.09 -25.42
C GLU A 240 -39.46 21.22 -25.18
N GLU A 241 -39.02 20.87 -23.98
CA GLU A 241 -37.63 20.81 -23.56
C GLU A 241 -37.50 19.73 -22.48
N VAL A 242 -36.35 19.05 -22.41
CA VAL A 242 -35.99 18.19 -21.29
C VAL A 242 -34.50 18.36 -20.97
N TYR A 243 -34.14 18.27 -19.70
CA TYR A 243 -32.74 18.43 -19.25
C TYR A 243 -32.03 17.08 -19.09
N ASP A 244 -30.73 17.09 -18.85
CA ASP A 244 -29.97 15.87 -18.57
C ASP A 244 -30.58 15.08 -17.39
N SER A 245 -30.47 13.75 -17.44
CA SER A 245 -31.02 12.89 -16.40
C SER A 245 -30.33 13.13 -15.05
N LEU A 246 -31.13 13.19 -13.99
CA LEU A 246 -30.72 13.37 -12.60
C LEU A 246 -30.88 12.04 -11.87
N PHE A 247 -29.81 11.54 -11.24
CA PHE A 247 -29.87 10.33 -10.43
C PHE A 247 -30.16 10.69 -8.97
N ILE A 248 -31.32 10.25 -8.46
CA ILE A 248 -31.83 10.56 -7.11
C ILE A 248 -32.38 9.28 -6.50
N ASP A 249 -31.90 8.89 -5.31
CA ASP A 249 -32.38 7.72 -4.55
C ASP A 249 -32.52 6.44 -5.41
N ASN A 250 -31.49 6.13 -6.20
CA ASN A 250 -31.43 4.97 -7.11
C ASN A 250 -32.48 4.97 -8.24
N LYS A 251 -32.93 6.15 -8.67
CA LYS A 251 -33.85 6.33 -9.80
C LYS A 251 -33.41 7.49 -10.66
N ASN A 252 -33.82 7.48 -11.93
CA ASN A 252 -33.53 8.55 -12.86
C ASN A 252 -34.72 9.49 -13.01
N TYR A 253 -34.45 10.77 -12.90
CA TYR A 253 -35.42 11.84 -13.06
C TYR A 253 -34.99 12.79 -14.16
N GLY A 254 -35.94 13.51 -14.74
CA GLY A 254 -35.70 14.48 -15.80
C GLY A 254 -36.52 15.73 -15.56
N ILE A 255 -35.89 16.91 -15.64
CA ILE A 255 -36.65 18.17 -15.66
C ILE A 255 -37.25 18.29 -17.06
N ILE A 256 -38.55 18.56 -17.14
CA ILE A 256 -39.31 18.66 -18.39
C ILE A 256 -40.08 19.97 -18.48
N GLU A 257 -40.29 20.47 -19.69
CA GLU A 257 -41.08 21.68 -19.96
C GLU A 257 -42.36 21.39 -20.75
N ILE A 258 -43.48 21.94 -20.26
CA ILE A 258 -44.79 21.96 -20.93
C ILE A 258 -45.38 23.37 -20.79
N ASP A 259 -45.76 24.01 -21.89
CA ASP A 259 -46.35 25.35 -21.92
C ASP A 259 -45.48 26.40 -21.17
N GLN A 260 -44.15 26.35 -21.34
CA GLN A 260 -43.19 27.19 -20.63
C GLN A 260 -43.18 27.02 -19.10
N LYS A 261 -43.58 25.84 -18.61
CA LYS A 261 -43.54 25.48 -17.19
C LYS A 261 -42.75 24.20 -16.95
N CYS A 262 -41.83 24.27 -15.99
CA CYS A 262 -40.96 23.18 -15.59
C CYS A 262 -41.65 22.24 -14.59
N GLY A 263 -41.40 20.94 -14.74
CA GLY A 263 -41.74 19.89 -13.78
C GLY A 263 -40.66 18.82 -13.75
N LEU A 264 -40.83 17.81 -12.90
CA LEU A 264 -39.89 16.69 -12.76
C LEU A 264 -40.60 15.37 -13.09
N LEU A 265 -40.01 14.61 -14.00
CA LEU A 265 -40.49 13.33 -14.50
C LEU A 265 -39.63 12.20 -13.93
N ASN A 266 -40.23 11.11 -13.46
CA ASN A 266 -39.50 9.86 -13.27
C ASN A 266 -39.32 9.18 -14.65
N ILE A 267 -38.08 8.96 -15.06
CA ILE A 267 -37.74 8.51 -16.42
C ILE A 267 -38.15 7.04 -16.62
N GLU A 268 -38.11 6.21 -15.58
CA GLU A 268 -38.48 4.79 -15.70
C GLU A 268 -39.98 4.55 -15.83
N THR A 269 -40.80 5.35 -15.13
CA THR A 269 -42.27 5.18 -15.10
C THR A 269 -43.01 6.14 -16.02
N GLY A 270 -42.40 7.27 -16.40
CA GLY A 270 -43.05 8.37 -17.10
C GLY A 270 -44.01 9.18 -16.22
N GLU A 271 -43.96 8.99 -14.91
CA GLU A 271 -44.79 9.74 -13.96
C GLU A 271 -44.20 11.14 -13.70
N ILE A 272 -45.02 12.18 -13.85
CA ILE A 272 -44.65 13.54 -13.46
C ILE A 272 -44.81 13.65 -11.94
N VAL A 273 -43.68 13.67 -11.21
CA VAL A 273 -43.63 13.72 -9.74
C VAL A 273 -43.67 15.15 -9.20
N ILE A 274 -43.07 16.10 -9.92
CA ILE A 274 -43.25 17.54 -9.67
C ILE A 274 -44.07 18.10 -10.83
N PRO A 275 -45.27 18.65 -10.59
CA PRO A 275 -46.14 19.15 -11.65
C PRO A 275 -45.47 20.29 -12.44
N CYS A 276 -45.74 20.34 -13.75
CA CYS A 276 -45.27 21.39 -14.65
C CYS A 276 -46.01 22.72 -14.41
N GLU A 277 -45.70 23.39 -13.31
CA GLU A 277 -46.32 24.67 -12.91
C GLU A 277 -45.31 25.75 -12.50
N TYR A 278 -44.01 25.43 -12.54
CA TYR A 278 -42.93 26.32 -12.13
C TYR A 278 -42.34 27.09 -13.31
N GLU A 279 -41.99 28.35 -13.10
CA GLU A 279 -41.29 29.20 -14.08
C GLU A 279 -39.84 28.75 -14.27
N GLU A 280 -39.25 28.18 -13.21
CA GLU A 280 -37.88 27.70 -13.17
C GLU A 280 -37.83 26.57 -12.13
N LEU A 281 -37.11 25.49 -12.45
CA LEU A 281 -36.86 24.38 -11.55
C LEU A 281 -35.38 24.00 -11.67
N GLU A 282 -34.63 24.14 -10.58
CA GLU A 282 -33.18 23.88 -10.57
C GLU A 282 -32.82 23.02 -9.37
N MET A 283 -32.06 21.94 -9.59
CA MET A 283 -31.56 21.10 -8.51
C MET A 283 -30.34 21.74 -7.84
N LEU A 284 -30.38 21.82 -6.50
CA LEU A 284 -29.21 22.07 -5.67
C LEU A 284 -28.36 20.79 -5.60
N ARG A 285 -27.26 20.77 -6.37
CA ARG A 285 -26.33 19.63 -6.43
C ARG A 285 -25.90 19.20 -5.02
N HIS A 286 -25.77 17.89 -4.82
CA HIS A 286 -25.36 17.20 -3.58
C HIS A 286 -26.44 17.00 -2.50
N VAL A 287 -27.69 17.43 -2.70
CA VAL A 287 -28.74 17.25 -1.66
C VAL A 287 -30.13 16.86 -2.15
N TYR A 288 -30.30 16.65 -3.46
CA TYR A 288 -31.59 16.28 -4.08
C TYR A 288 -32.76 17.25 -3.79
N LEU A 289 -32.45 18.49 -3.42
CA LEU A 289 -33.41 19.58 -3.23
C LEU A 289 -33.48 20.46 -4.49
N PHE A 290 -34.61 21.16 -4.66
CA PHE A 290 -34.85 22.01 -5.81
C PHE A 290 -35.25 23.42 -5.40
N ASN A 291 -34.63 24.40 -6.07
CA ASN A 291 -35.20 25.74 -6.19
C ASN A 291 -36.35 25.69 -7.20
N ALA A 292 -37.56 25.98 -6.75
CA ALA A 292 -38.76 25.99 -7.57
C ALA A 292 -39.37 27.40 -7.58
N LYS A 293 -39.34 28.06 -8.74
CA LYS A 293 -39.81 29.44 -8.90
C LYS A 293 -41.27 29.48 -9.36
N LYS A 294 -42.12 30.16 -8.61
CA LYS A 294 -43.54 30.34 -8.93
C LYS A 294 -43.98 31.75 -8.55
N GLU A 295 -44.62 32.46 -9.49
CA GLU A 295 -45.06 33.84 -9.29
C GLU A 295 -43.91 34.79 -8.91
N GLY A 296 -42.74 34.60 -9.53
CA GLY A 296 -41.53 35.40 -9.28
C GLY A 296 -40.80 35.09 -7.96
N LYS A 297 -41.25 34.11 -7.16
CA LYS A 297 -40.62 33.73 -5.89
C LYS A 297 -40.11 32.30 -5.89
N TYR A 298 -38.98 32.08 -5.22
CA TYR A 298 -38.34 30.78 -5.04
C TYR A 298 -38.86 30.08 -3.77
N ARG A 299 -39.08 28.77 -3.89
CA ARG A 299 -39.38 27.84 -2.81
C ARG A 299 -38.37 26.70 -2.84
N LEU A 300 -38.08 26.13 -1.68
CA LEU A 300 -37.24 24.95 -1.56
C LEU A 300 -38.13 23.72 -1.41
N ILE A 301 -38.04 22.80 -2.37
CA ILE A 301 -38.81 21.55 -2.38
C ILE A 301 -37.90 20.33 -2.54
N ASP A 302 -38.37 19.15 -2.16
CA ASP A 302 -37.70 17.89 -2.49
C ASP A 302 -38.17 17.33 -3.86
N ALA A 303 -37.58 16.21 -4.27
CA ALA A 303 -37.94 15.50 -5.51
C ALA A 303 -39.39 14.97 -5.55
N PHE A 304 -40.11 14.99 -4.42
CA PHE A 304 -41.51 14.57 -4.29
C PHE A 304 -42.48 15.76 -4.19
N ASN A 305 -42.00 16.96 -4.54
CA ASN A 305 -42.76 18.21 -4.49
C ASN A 305 -43.21 18.61 -3.07
N LYS A 306 -42.53 18.11 -2.02
CA LYS A 306 -42.82 18.51 -0.65
C LYS A 306 -42.06 19.80 -0.33
N PRO A 307 -42.72 20.84 0.22
CA PRO A 307 -42.01 22.00 0.72
C PRO A 307 -41.10 21.62 1.88
N ILE A 308 -39.82 21.95 1.75
CA ILE A 308 -38.84 21.89 2.85
C ILE A 308 -38.99 23.13 3.74
N ILE A 309 -39.25 24.28 3.10
CA ILE A 309 -39.55 25.56 3.75
C ILE A 309 -40.89 26.04 3.20
N GLU A 310 -41.84 26.35 4.08
CA GLU A 310 -43.20 26.76 3.71
C GLU A 310 -43.24 28.15 3.05
N GLU A 311 -42.34 29.05 3.47
CA GLU A 311 -42.24 30.39 2.92
C GLU A 311 -41.56 30.43 1.54
N SER A 312 -41.90 31.45 0.75
CA SER A 312 -41.28 31.74 -0.55
C SER A 312 -40.53 33.08 -0.53
N PHE A 313 -39.39 33.15 -1.21
CA PHE A 313 -38.47 34.29 -1.16
C PHE A 313 -38.17 34.84 -2.56
N ASP A 314 -37.70 36.09 -2.63
CA ASP A 314 -37.35 36.73 -3.91
C ASP A 314 -36.00 36.21 -4.47
N GLU A 315 -35.11 35.74 -3.58
CA GLU A 315 -33.79 35.19 -3.92
C GLU A 315 -33.80 33.64 -3.83
N PRO A 316 -33.03 32.94 -4.69
CA PRO A 316 -32.90 31.49 -4.62
C PRO A 316 -32.09 31.03 -3.40
N PHE A 317 -32.20 29.74 -3.10
CA PHE A 317 -31.33 29.07 -2.14
C PHE A 317 -30.03 28.64 -2.82
N GLU A 318 -28.95 28.61 -2.05
CA GLU A 318 -27.63 28.15 -2.46
C GLU A 318 -27.13 27.07 -1.47
N PHE A 319 -26.31 26.14 -1.95
CA PHE A 319 -25.74 25.06 -1.16
C PHE A 319 -24.45 25.50 -0.43
N ASN A 320 -24.31 25.09 0.82
CA ASN A 320 -23.07 25.19 1.58
C ASN A 320 -22.52 23.79 1.88
N TYR A 321 -21.23 23.57 1.56
CA TYR A 321 -20.53 22.29 1.75
C TYR A 321 -20.51 21.76 3.20
N SER A 322 -20.95 22.55 4.19
CA SER A 322 -21.07 22.15 5.60
C SER A 322 -22.46 21.62 5.96
N GLY A 323 -23.20 21.04 5.00
CA GLY A 323 -24.48 20.38 5.27
C GLY A 323 -25.67 21.33 5.46
N MET A 324 -25.67 22.50 4.81
CA MET A 324 -26.71 23.52 4.95
C MET A 324 -27.07 24.15 3.61
N VAL A 325 -28.23 24.82 3.56
CA VAL A 325 -28.57 25.76 2.49
C VAL A 325 -28.68 27.17 3.06
N TYR A 326 -28.46 28.17 2.22
CA TYR A 326 -28.65 29.56 2.60
C TYR A 326 -29.28 30.37 1.49
N ARG A 327 -29.84 31.52 1.86
CA ARG A 327 -30.26 32.55 0.91
C ARG A 327 -29.56 33.88 1.21
N SER A 328 -29.27 34.60 0.14
CA SER A 328 -28.72 35.95 0.20
C SER A 328 -29.74 36.94 0.79
N LEU A 329 -29.25 37.93 1.55
CA LEU A 329 -30.08 38.97 2.16
C LEU A 329 -29.67 40.33 1.58
N GLU A 330 -30.66 41.12 1.17
CA GLU A 330 -30.42 42.45 0.58
C GLU A 330 -29.77 43.40 1.61
N GLY A 331 -28.76 44.16 1.18
CA GLY A 331 -28.16 45.22 1.99
C GLY A 331 -27.27 44.76 3.16
N THR A 332 -26.97 43.46 3.27
CA THR A 332 -26.10 42.91 4.32
C THR A 332 -25.19 41.82 3.78
N SER A 333 -24.08 41.56 4.48
CA SER A 333 -23.20 40.42 4.18
C SER A 333 -23.61 39.14 4.90
N LYS A 334 -24.75 39.15 5.59
CA LYS A 334 -25.31 37.96 6.23
C LYS A 334 -26.11 37.16 5.22
N LYS A 335 -26.23 35.87 5.48
CA LYS A 335 -27.11 34.93 4.78
C LYS A 335 -28.06 34.33 5.81
N ALA A 336 -29.27 33.99 5.39
CA ALA A 336 -30.21 33.23 6.21
C ALA A 336 -29.95 31.74 5.98
N PHE A 337 -29.51 31.03 7.01
CA PHE A 337 -29.12 29.61 6.93
C PHE A 337 -30.23 28.68 7.39
N TYR A 338 -30.33 27.52 6.72
CA TYR A 338 -31.27 26.46 7.03
C TYR A 338 -30.57 25.10 6.92
N THR A 339 -31.02 24.12 7.71
CA THR A 339 -30.67 22.71 7.48
C THR A 339 -31.37 22.19 6.22
N PHE A 340 -30.99 21.01 5.73
CA PHE A 340 -31.67 20.36 4.60
C PHE A 340 -33.12 19.96 4.88
N ASP A 341 -33.47 19.81 6.16
CA ASP A 341 -34.85 19.58 6.61
C ASP A 341 -35.62 20.90 6.86
N GLY A 342 -35.03 22.05 6.51
CA GLY A 342 -35.69 23.36 6.58
C GLY A 342 -35.64 24.06 7.94
N VAL A 343 -34.84 23.56 8.90
CA VAL A 343 -34.72 24.21 10.22
C VAL A 343 -33.92 25.50 10.09
N TYR A 344 -34.49 26.62 10.51
CA TYR A 344 -33.85 27.93 10.46
C TYR A 344 -32.75 28.09 11.52
N LEU A 345 -31.51 28.33 11.09
CA LEU A 345 -30.33 28.49 11.95
C LEU A 345 -29.96 29.97 12.21
N GLY A 346 -30.69 30.90 11.62
CA GLY A 346 -30.49 32.35 11.80
C GLY A 346 -29.67 33.02 10.70
N GLU A 347 -29.41 34.33 10.90
CA GLU A 347 -28.70 35.18 9.95
C GLU A 347 -27.25 35.40 10.34
N HIS A 348 -26.33 34.81 9.57
CA HIS A 348 -24.90 34.80 9.88
C HIS A 348 -24.07 35.16 8.66
N PRO A 349 -22.82 35.65 8.82
CA PRO A 349 -21.85 35.65 7.72
C PRO A 349 -21.65 34.25 7.15
N GLU A 350 -21.10 34.17 5.95
CA GLU A 350 -20.61 32.91 5.38
C GLU A 350 -19.46 32.34 6.24
N ASP A 351 -19.30 31.01 6.25
CA ASP A 351 -18.22 30.26 6.91
C ASP A 351 -18.10 30.33 8.43
N VAL A 352 -19.07 30.94 9.14
CA VAL A 352 -19.03 31.01 10.61
C VAL A 352 -19.80 29.87 11.29
N LEU A 353 -20.75 29.25 10.60
CA LEU A 353 -21.50 28.09 11.08
C LEU A 353 -20.66 26.83 10.88
N GLY A 354 -20.82 25.86 11.78
CA GLY A 354 -20.29 24.51 11.60
C GLY A 354 -20.97 23.55 12.56
N GLU A 355 -21.06 22.30 12.14
CA GLU A 355 -21.74 21.25 12.90
C GLU A 355 -20.88 20.79 14.09
N ILE A 356 -21.54 20.55 15.21
CA ILE A 356 -20.98 19.96 16.43
C ILE A 356 -21.24 18.45 16.44
N GLY A 357 -22.44 18.05 16.01
CA GLY A 357 -22.92 16.66 15.94
C GLY A 357 -24.42 16.58 16.17
N GLU A 358 -25.08 15.59 15.56
CA GLU A 358 -26.53 15.33 15.69
C GLU A 358 -27.39 16.60 15.44
N GLY A 359 -27.01 17.42 14.43
CA GLY A 359 -27.72 18.64 14.07
C GLY A 359 -27.50 19.84 15.01
N TYR A 360 -26.61 19.75 15.99
CA TYR A 360 -26.19 20.93 16.76
C TYR A 360 -25.13 21.70 15.99
N TYR A 361 -25.18 23.04 16.06
CA TYR A 361 -24.27 23.91 15.34
C TYR A 361 -23.60 24.91 16.27
N TRP A 362 -22.37 25.29 15.99
CA TRP A 362 -21.80 26.51 16.55
C TRP A 362 -21.91 27.67 15.56
N VAL A 363 -21.79 28.88 16.09
CA VAL A 363 -21.48 30.08 15.31
C VAL A 363 -20.17 30.63 15.85
N LYS A 364 -19.11 30.58 15.06
CA LYS A 364 -17.77 31.07 15.43
C LYS A 364 -17.78 32.60 15.65
N PRO A 365 -16.82 33.13 16.45
CA PRO A 365 -16.62 34.57 16.56
C PRO A 365 -16.45 35.23 15.20
N ASN A 366 -17.09 36.36 14.99
CA ASN A 366 -17.10 37.09 13.73
C ASN A 366 -17.28 38.60 13.95
N LYS A 367 -17.42 39.38 12.88
CA LYS A 367 -17.53 40.84 12.98
C LYS A 367 -18.77 41.35 13.72
N PHE A 368 -19.80 40.51 13.89
CA PHE A 368 -21.05 40.85 14.58
C PHE A 368 -21.12 40.28 16.00
N GLN A 369 -20.39 39.20 16.31
CA GLN A 369 -20.35 38.59 17.65
C GLN A 369 -18.92 38.20 18.04
N LYS A 370 -18.49 38.53 19.27
CA LYS A 370 -17.10 38.30 19.72
C LYS A 370 -16.85 36.90 20.28
N LYS A 371 -17.90 36.15 20.58
CA LYS A 371 -17.85 34.84 21.23
C LYS A 371 -18.70 33.84 20.46
N THR A 372 -18.49 32.56 20.76
CA THR A 372 -19.21 31.47 20.12
C THR A 372 -20.62 31.37 20.67
N SER A 373 -21.57 31.07 19.80
CA SER A 373 -22.94 30.67 20.16
C SER A 373 -23.16 29.22 19.75
N ILE A 374 -24.00 28.49 20.47
CA ILE A 374 -24.37 27.10 20.19
C ILE A 374 -25.87 27.05 19.91
N ILE A 375 -26.23 26.46 18.78
CA ILE A 375 -27.59 26.32 18.26
C ILE A 375 -27.95 24.83 18.32
N LYS A 376 -29.15 24.53 18.80
CA LYS A 376 -29.69 23.17 18.85
C LYS A 376 -30.18 22.70 17.49
N ALA A 377 -30.45 21.40 17.37
CA ALA A 377 -31.05 20.79 16.19
C ALA A 377 -32.40 21.40 15.76
N ASP A 378 -33.15 22.01 16.68
CA ASP A 378 -34.41 22.71 16.38
C ASP A 378 -34.24 24.19 15.97
N GLY A 379 -32.99 24.66 15.83
CA GLY A 379 -32.65 26.05 15.49
C GLY A 379 -32.68 27.02 16.69
N SER A 380 -33.09 26.56 17.87
CA SER A 380 -33.08 27.40 19.08
C SER A 380 -31.67 27.56 19.66
N LEU A 381 -31.42 28.69 20.33
CA LEU A 381 -30.15 28.93 21.00
C LEU A 381 -30.02 28.02 22.23
N LEU A 382 -28.96 27.21 22.29
CA LEU A 382 -28.57 26.48 23.51
C LEU A 382 -27.84 27.40 24.48
N ASP A 383 -26.78 28.05 24.00
CA ASP A 383 -25.97 28.95 24.82
C ASP A 383 -25.23 29.98 23.96
N ALA A 384 -24.85 31.11 24.57
CA ALA A 384 -24.06 32.18 23.97
C ALA A 384 -22.91 32.59 24.90
N GLU A 385 -22.01 33.42 24.38
CA GLU A 385 -20.79 33.87 25.09
C GLU A 385 -19.86 32.71 25.47
N VAL A 386 -19.80 31.67 24.63
CA VAL A 386 -18.92 30.51 24.80
C VAL A 386 -17.48 30.88 24.40
N ASP A 387 -16.53 30.52 25.26
CA ASP A 387 -15.11 30.80 25.09
C ASP A 387 -14.44 29.81 24.13
N ILE A 388 -14.70 28.51 24.32
CA ILE A 388 -14.10 27.40 23.59
C ILE A 388 -15.15 26.29 23.48
N VAL A 389 -15.29 25.68 22.30
CA VAL A 389 -16.04 24.43 22.12
C VAL A 389 -15.03 23.30 21.90
N MET A 390 -15.20 22.20 22.62
CA MET A 390 -14.44 20.97 22.45
C MET A 390 -15.34 19.92 21.81
N ILE A 391 -15.09 19.67 20.52
CA ILE A 391 -15.65 18.53 19.80
C ILE A 391 -14.70 17.37 19.95
N LEU A 392 -15.21 16.30 20.53
CA LEU A 392 -14.69 14.96 20.38
C LEU A 392 -15.28 14.44 19.03
N ASN A 393 -14.53 13.69 18.20
CA ASN A 393 -14.81 13.21 16.82
C ASN A 393 -16.30 13.05 16.37
N ASP A 394 -16.54 13.08 15.04
CA ASP A 394 -17.80 13.40 14.32
C ASP A 394 -19.07 12.52 14.57
N TYR A 395 -19.09 11.62 15.57
CA TYR A 395 -20.23 10.71 15.84
C TYR A 395 -20.64 10.63 17.33
N TYR A 396 -20.40 11.69 18.09
CA TYR A 396 -20.69 11.70 19.52
C TYR A 396 -22.00 12.38 19.88
N THR A 397 -22.61 11.82 20.92
CA THR A 397 -23.88 12.28 21.45
C THR A 397 -23.67 13.23 22.63
N SER A 398 -22.46 13.71 22.85
CA SER A 398 -22.12 14.69 23.87
C SER A 398 -20.93 15.53 23.45
N PHE A 399 -20.88 16.77 23.91
CA PHE A 399 -19.76 17.68 23.69
C PHE A 399 -19.50 18.50 24.95
N ALA A 400 -18.33 19.14 25.01
CA ALA A 400 -18.01 20.04 26.10
C ALA A 400 -17.67 21.43 25.60
N TYR A 401 -17.94 22.44 26.41
CA TYR A 401 -17.54 23.80 26.10
C TYR A 401 -17.16 24.56 27.36
N LYS A 402 -16.32 25.58 27.17
CA LYS A 402 -15.86 26.46 28.23
C LYS A 402 -16.60 27.79 28.15
N LYS A 403 -17.16 28.23 29.27
CA LYS A 403 -17.83 29.52 29.40
C LYS A 403 -17.48 30.15 30.74
N ALA A 404 -17.13 31.43 30.73
CA ALA A 404 -16.73 32.17 31.93
C ALA A 404 -15.66 31.42 32.75
N LYS A 405 -14.70 30.82 32.05
CA LYS A 405 -13.60 29.98 32.58
C LYS A 405 -14.02 28.63 33.21
N LYS A 406 -15.29 28.24 33.17
CA LYS A 406 -15.76 26.92 33.64
C LYS A 406 -16.10 26.01 32.48
N TRP A 407 -15.83 24.71 32.62
CA TRP A 407 -16.21 23.72 31.63
C TRP A 407 -17.61 23.18 31.91
N HIS A 408 -18.36 22.93 30.84
CA HIS A 408 -19.68 22.34 30.83
C HIS A 408 -19.68 21.16 29.87
N ILE A 409 -20.35 20.07 30.25
CA ILE A 409 -20.58 18.91 29.39
C ILE A 409 -22.07 18.85 29.08
N TYR A 410 -22.41 18.67 27.82
CA TYR A 410 -23.79 18.60 27.35
C TYR A 410 -24.01 17.27 26.64
N ASP A 411 -25.06 16.53 27.04
CA ASP A 411 -25.48 15.31 26.35
C ASP A 411 -26.61 15.65 25.39
N ILE A 412 -26.34 15.50 24.09
CA ILE A 412 -27.26 15.81 23.00
C ILE A 412 -28.51 14.92 23.08
N LYS A 413 -28.35 13.64 23.44
CA LYS A 413 -29.46 12.68 23.47
C LYS A 413 -30.48 12.98 24.56
N SER A 414 -30.03 13.30 25.78
CA SER A 414 -30.96 13.70 26.85
C SER A 414 -31.40 15.16 26.74
N GLY A 415 -30.60 16.00 26.08
CA GLY A 415 -30.80 17.45 26.05
C GLY A 415 -30.39 18.15 27.34
N GLU A 416 -29.66 17.48 28.23
CA GLU A 416 -29.31 17.96 29.56
C GLU A 416 -27.82 18.24 29.74
N PHE A 417 -27.51 19.17 30.64
CA PHE A 417 -26.16 19.38 31.13
C PHE A 417 -25.77 18.28 32.12
N ARG A 418 -24.56 17.77 31.97
CA ARG A 418 -23.97 16.80 32.89
C ARG A 418 -23.15 17.50 33.97
N LEU A 419 -23.08 16.87 35.15
CA LEU A 419 -22.29 17.34 36.28
C LEU A 419 -22.62 18.80 36.72
N THR A 420 -23.89 19.20 36.70
CA THR A 420 -24.31 20.60 36.99
C THR A 420 -23.91 21.10 38.37
N GLU A 421 -23.87 20.21 39.37
CA GLU A 421 -23.46 20.52 40.75
C GLU A 421 -21.94 20.42 40.97
N HIS A 422 -21.16 20.04 39.94
CA HIS A 422 -19.71 19.92 40.02
C HIS A 422 -19.02 21.03 39.23
N THR A 423 -17.97 21.62 39.78
CA THR A 423 -17.17 22.62 39.05
C THR A 423 -16.02 21.92 38.32
N ILE A 424 -16.16 21.75 37.00
CA ILE A 424 -15.10 21.19 36.16
C ILE A 424 -14.06 22.29 35.88
N GLU A 425 -12.84 22.10 36.37
CA GLU A 425 -11.74 23.04 36.17
C GLU A 425 -11.08 22.87 34.79
N ASN A 426 -10.87 21.62 34.38
CA ASN A 426 -10.33 21.31 33.07
C ASN A 426 -10.87 20.00 32.47
N ILE A 427 -10.91 19.94 31.15
CA ILE A 427 -11.08 18.71 30.38
C ILE A 427 -9.77 18.49 29.61
N HIS A 428 -9.19 17.32 29.79
CA HIS A 428 -7.90 16.94 29.23
C HIS A 428 -8.10 16.16 27.94
N ARG A 429 -7.20 16.36 26.98
CA ARG A 429 -7.23 15.69 25.69
C ARG A 429 -5.85 15.09 25.40
N ASP A 430 -5.84 13.83 25.03
CA ASP A 430 -4.67 13.10 24.56
C ASP A 430 -5.03 12.32 23.27
N TRP A 431 -4.10 11.50 22.78
CA TRP A 431 -4.24 10.82 21.50
C TRP A 431 -5.44 9.90 21.43
N PHE A 432 -5.76 9.16 22.50
CA PHE A 432 -6.86 8.20 22.50
C PHE A 432 -8.18 8.79 22.99
N THR A 433 -8.18 9.67 23.99
CA THR A 433 -9.42 10.22 24.57
C THR A 433 -10.28 10.98 23.55
N GLN A 434 -9.69 11.55 22.50
CA GLN A 434 -10.45 12.18 21.42
C GLN A 434 -11.29 11.20 20.58
N PHE A 435 -10.92 9.91 20.58
CA PHE A 435 -11.60 8.82 19.88
C PHE A 435 -12.53 8.01 20.80
N MET A 436 -12.61 8.37 22.08
CA MET A 436 -13.47 7.68 23.04
C MET A 436 -14.86 8.32 23.09
N LYS A 437 -15.87 7.54 22.69
CA LYS A 437 -17.24 8.02 22.59
C LYS A 437 -17.82 8.43 23.94
N ASN A 438 -18.13 9.73 24.06
CA ASN A 438 -18.78 10.33 25.24
C ASN A 438 -17.99 10.22 26.56
N ILE A 439 -16.70 9.88 26.49
CA ILE A 439 -15.83 9.75 27.67
C ILE A 439 -15.03 11.04 27.84
N PHE A 440 -15.11 11.62 29.03
CA PHE A 440 -14.40 12.85 29.38
C PHE A 440 -13.38 12.57 30.48
N LEU A 441 -12.11 12.77 30.12
CA LEU A 441 -11.01 12.85 31.06
C LEU A 441 -10.96 14.28 31.61
N LEU A 442 -11.21 14.45 32.90
CA LEU A 442 -11.39 15.79 33.47
C LEU A 442 -10.70 15.94 34.83
N SER A 443 -10.53 17.17 35.27
CA SER A 443 -10.08 17.48 36.62
C SER A 443 -10.92 18.55 37.29
N ASP A 444 -11.08 18.41 38.60
CA ASP A 444 -11.78 19.33 39.49
C ASP A 444 -10.98 19.55 40.80
N GLU A 445 -11.61 20.17 41.80
CA GLU A 445 -11.01 20.44 43.12
C GLU A 445 -10.58 19.18 43.89
N ASN A 446 -11.12 18.02 43.52
CA ASN A 446 -10.78 16.75 44.12
C ASN A 446 -9.66 16.07 43.34
N GLY A 447 -9.50 16.27 42.04
CA GLY A 447 -8.38 15.71 41.28
C GLY A 447 -8.79 15.26 39.90
N TRP A 448 -8.08 14.29 39.31
CA TRP A 448 -8.42 13.73 38.00
C TRP A 448 -9.53 12.70 38.12
N GLY A 449 -10.40 12.63 37.12
CA GLY A 449 -11.46 11.62 37.01
C GLY A 449 -11.80 11.30 35.55
N LEU A 450 -12.54 10.20 35.37
CA LEU A 450 -12.99 9.71 34.08
C LEU A 450 -14.52 9.55 34.11
N TYR A 451 -15.21 10.30 33.27
CA TYR A 451 -16.67 10.41 33.29
C TYR A 451 -17.29 9.99 31.96
N ASN A 452 -18.35 9.17 32.00
CA ASN A 452 -19.14 8.80 30.84
C ASN A 452 -20.40 9.67 30.80
N ALA A 453 -20.45 10.60 29.83
CA ALA A 453 -21.54 11.56 29.71
C ALA A 453 -22.84 10.97 29.16
N ALA A 454 -22.77 9.89 28.38
CA ALA A 454 -23.94 9.24 27.83
C ALA A 454 -24.69 8.39 28.88
N GLU A 455 -23.94 7.79 29.81
CA GLU A 455 -24.50 6.99 30.91
C GLU A 455 -24.74 7.79 32.19
N ASP A 456 -24.34 9.07 32.19
CA ASP A 456 -24.36 9.96 33.36
C ASP A 456 -23.74 9.33 34.61
N ARG A 457 -22.54 8.77 34.46
CA ARG A 457 -21.82 8.16 35.58
C ARG A 457 -20.31 8.33 35.50
N TRP A 458 -19.68 8.29 36.66
CA TRP A 458 -18.24 8.18 36.78
C TRP A 458 -17.78 6.75 36.48
N LEU A 459 -16.80 6.61 35.60
CA LEU A 459 -16.02 5.38 35.45
C LEU A 459 -14.92 5.34 36.52
N LEU A 460 -14.28 6.49 36.73
CA LEU A 460 -13.39 6.75 37.86
C LEU A 460 -13.77 8.11 38.47
N PRO A 461 -14.41 8.15 39.66
CA PRO A 461 -14.72 9.40 40.34
C PRO A 461 -13.47 10.24 40.57
N SER A 462 -13.59 11.57 40.50
CA SER A 462 -12.46 12.44 40.82
C SER A 462 -12.00 12.24 42.27
N SER A 463 -10.69 12.14 42.47
CA SER A 463 -10.11 11.85 43.80
C SER A 463 -8.77 12.55 44.01
N LYS A 464 -8.50 12.97 45.27
CA LYS A 464 -7.24 13.61 45.67
C LYS A 464 -6.06 12.67 45.58
N GLU A 465 -6.34 11.38 45.53
CA GLU A 465 -5.36 10.33 45.30
C GLU A 465 -4.92 10.26 43.82
N TYR A 466 -5.78 10.66 42.89
CA TYR A 466 -5.52 10.58 41.44
C TYR A 466 -4.82 11.84 40.96
N LYS A 467 -3.47 11.80 41.01
CA LYS A 467 -2.62 12.92 40.60
C LYS A 467 -2.63 13.14 39.08
N LYS A 468 -2.79 12.06 38.31
CA LYS A 468 -2.87 12.08 36.85
C LYS A 468 -3.53 10.81 36.34
N ILE A 469 -4.33 10.93 35.29
CA ILE A 469 -4.87 9.80 34.52
C ILE A 469 -4.45 10.03 33.06
N GLU A 470 -3.89 9.01 32.42
CA GLU A 470 -3.40 9.06 31.04
C GLU A 470 -3.90 7.83 30.28
N SER A 471 -4.34 7.99 29.03
CA SER A 471 -4.61 6.84 28.18
C SER A 471 -3.29 6.21 27.71
N CYS A 472 -3.24 4.88 27.71
CA CYS A 472 -2.10 4.11 27.20
C CYS A 472 -2.45 3.38 25.89
N ARG A 473 -3.72 2.98 25.76
CA ARG A 473 -4.30 2.35 24.57
C ARG A 473 -5.78 2.72 24.53
N GLU A 474 -6.47 2.39 23.44
CA GLU A 474 -7.93 2.41 23.43
C GLU A 474 -8.45 1.67 24.68
N GLU A 475 -9.35 2.34 25.42
CA GLU A 475 -10.04 1.82 26.61
C GLU A 475 -9.16 1.59 27.87
N ILE A 476 -7.82 1.67 27.80
CA ILE A 476 -6.94 1.46 28.96
C ILE A 476 -6.25 2.74 29.40
N PHE A 477 -6.40 3.05 30.69
CA PHE A 477 -5.83 4.22 31.33
C PHE A 477 -4.86 3.83 32.44
N ARG A 478 -3.71 4.49 32.52
CA ARG A 478 -2.88 4.45 33.73
C ARG A 478 -3.23 5.61 34.66
N VAL A 479 -3.36 5.31 35.94
CA VAL A 479 -3.67 6.26 37.01
C VAL A 479 -2.47 6.36 37.93
N THR A 480 -1.93 7.57 38.07
CA THR A 480 -0.80 7.87 38.94
C THR A 480 -1.28 8.38 40.29
N THR A 481 -0.78 7.77 41.37
CA THR A 481 -1.09 8.13 42.76
C THR A 481 0.17 8.54 43.54
N SER A 482 0.08 8.74 44.86
CA SER A 482 1.27 8.87 45.72
C SER A 482 2.04 7.57 45.91
N ASP A 483 1.36 6.43 45.79
CA ASP A 483 1.86 5.13 46.22
C ASP A 483 2.24 4.23 45.03
N GLY A 484 2.17 4.76 43.81
CA GLY A 484 2.46 4.05 42.56
C GLY A 484 1.40 4.33 41.49
N MET A 485 1.29 3.41 40.54
CA MET A 485 0.35 3.45 39.42
C MET A 485 -0.53 2.21 39.40
N PHE A 486 -1.79 2.36 38.99
CA PHE A 486 -2.64 1.23 38.60
C PHE A 486 -3.22 1.51 37.21
N TYR A 487 -3.62 0.47 36.48
CA TYR A 487 -4.39 0.68 35.26
C TYR A 487 -5.89 0.45 35.51
N PHE A 488 -6.71 1.19 34.78
CA PHE A 488 -8.14 1.00 34.69
C PHE A 488 -8.48 0.63 33.24
N ASP A 489 -9.11 -0.52 33.07
CA ASP A 489 -9.59 -1.01 31.79
C ASP A 489 -11.08 -0.72 31.67
N GLN A 490 -11.44 0.23 30.80
CA GLN A 490 -12.81 0.65 30.56
C GLN A 490 -13.66 -0.50 30.01
N GLN A 491 -13.11 -1.40 29.18
CA GLN A 491 -13.91 -2.46 28.56
C GLN A 491 -14.44 -3.45 29.60
N THR A 492 -13.62 -3.77 30.60
CA THR A 492 -13.95 -4.73 31.65
C THR A 492 -14.32 -4.07 32.97
N GLU A 493 -14.25 -2.73 33.04
CA GLU A 493 -14.36 -1.91 34.26
C GLU A 493 -13.48 -2.42 35.41
N THR A 494 -12.31 -2.98 35.07
CA THR A 494 -11.42 -3.61 36.05
C THR A 494 -10.29 -2.67 36.43
N GLN A 495 -10.07 -2.53 37.74
CA GLN A 495 -8.93 -1.84 38.30
C GLN A 495 -7.83 -2.86 38.67
N SER A 496 -6.59 -2.59 38.25
CA SER A 496 -5.45 -3.43 38.62
C SER A 496 -4.98 -3.21 40.07
N SER A 497 -4.08 -4.08 40.53
CA SER A 497 -3.23 -3.78 41.67
C SER A 497 -2.30 -2.59 41.39
N VAL A 498 -1.69 -2.04 42.44
CA VAL A 498 -0.67 -0.99 42.33
C VAL A 498 0.69 -1.58 41.91
N TYR A 499 1.34 -0.89 40.99
CA TYR A 499 2.66 -1.11 40.39
C TYR A 499 3.52 0.14 40.60
N ASP A 500 4.84 0.00 40.58
CA ASP A 500 5.75 1.14 40.69
C ASP A 500 5.70 2.01 39.43
N TYR A 501 5.47 1.37 38.28
CA TYR A 501 5.33 2.04 37.00
C TYR A 501 4.48 1.23 36.01
N ILE A 502 3.78 1.93 35.13
CA ILE A 502 3.00 1.38 34.03
C ILE A 502 3.37 2.12 32.75
N GLY A 503 3.94 1.39 31.79
CA GLY A 503 4.28 1.88 30.46
C GLY A 503 3.45 1.20 29.37
N GLU A 504 3.53 1.75 28.17
CA GLU A 504 3.01 1.13 26.96
C GLU A 504 3.68 -0.24 26.68
N GLY A 505 2.99 -1.10 25.93
CA GLY A 505 3.56 -2.38 25.46
C GLY A 505 4.75 -2.17 24.52
N ILE A 506 5.80 -2.98 24.67
CA ILE A 506 6.99 -2.95 23.79
C ILE A 506 6.63 -3.45 22.39
N GLU A 507 5.74 -4.44 22.31
CA GLU A 507 5.22 -4.98 21.05
C GLU A 507 3.73 -4.71 20.94
N TYR A 508 3.38 -3.63 20.24
CA TYR A 508 2.01 -3.12 20.20
C TYR A 508 0.96 -4.16 19.77
N ASN A 509 1.32 -5.10 18.89
CA ASN A 509 0.40 -6.13 18.40
C ASN A 509 0.18 -7.29 19.38
N GLU A 510 1.04 -7.44 20.38
CA GLU A 510 1.01 -8.58 21.33
C GLU A 510 0.75 -8.13 22.77
N GLN A 511 1.06 -6.86 23.08
CA GLN A 511 1.14 -6.34 24.44
C GLN A 511 0.31 -5.06 24.55
N MET A 512 -0.56 -4.99 25.54
CA MET A 512 -1.26 -3.76 25.91
C MET A 512 -0.38 -2.87 26.80
N LEU A 513 0.20 -3.43 27.86
CA LEU A 513 0.98 -2.67 28.85
C LEU A 513 2.20 -3.45 29.34
N CYS A 514 3.22 -2.70 29.76
CA CYS A 514 4.32 -3.18 30.59
C CYS A 514 4.15 -2.64 32.02
N LEU A 515 4.10 -3.55 33.00
CA LEU A 515 3.88 -3.24 34.42
C LEU A 515 5.09 -3.63 35.25
N TYR A 516 5.52 -2.77 36.18
CA TYR A 516 6.74 -2.97 36.96
C TYR A 516 6.45 -2.98 38.45
N LYS A 517 6.95 -3.98 39.19
CA LYS A 517 6.78 -4.08 40.65
C LYS A 517 8.03 -4.67 41.31
N GLY A 518 8.76 -3.84 42.04
CA GLY A 518 10.06 -4.19 42.62
C GLY A 518 11.04 -4.60 41.54
N HIS A 519 11.42 -5.88 41.55
CA HIS A 519 12.33 -6.48 40.57
C HIS A 519 11.60 -7.32 39.51
N GLU A 520 10.27 -7.30 39.51
CA GLU A 520 9.44 -8.09 38.60
C GLU A 520 8.82 -7.18 37.53
N MET A 521 8.80 -7.69 36.30
CA MET A 521 8.10 -7.09 35.17
C MET A 521 6.96 -8.02 34.75
N PHE A 522 5.84 -7.42 34.38
CA PHE A 522 4.67 -8.11 33.87
C PHE A 522 4.22 -7.49 32.56
N ILE A 523 3.59 -8.30 31.72
CA ILE A 523 2.95 -7.88 30.48
C ILE A 523 1.46 -8.15 30.61
N LEU A 524 0.66 -7.12 30.32
CA LEU A 524 -0.75 -7.31 30.00
C LEU A 524 -0.86 -7.54 28.49
N ASP A 525 -1.27 -8.72 28.07
CA ASP A 525 -1.41 -9.05 26.64
C ASP A 525 -2.70 -8.48 26.02
N THR A 526 -2.87 -8.64 24.71
CA THR A 526 -4.07 -8.20 23.98
C THR A 526 -5.34 -8.98 24.35
N GLU A 527 -5.22 -10.13 25.03
CA GLU A 527 -6.33 -10.88 25.61
C GLU A 527 -6.63 -10.48 27.07
N ARG A 528 -6.00 -9.40 27.57
CA ARG A 528 -6.12 -8.89 28.95
C ARG A 528 -5.66 -9.88 30.01
N LYS A 529 -4.76 -10.78 29.66
CA LYS A 529 -4.11 -11.70 30.59
C LYS A 529 -2.78 -11.14 31.03
N LEU A 530 -2.55 -11.25 32.34
CA LEU A 530 -1.32 -10.79 32.97
C LEU A 530 -0.31 -11.93 33.02
N HIS A 531 0.88 -11.67 32.48
CA HIS A 531 1.99 -12.63 32.46
C HIS A 531 3.21 -12.03 33.15
N GLN A 532 3.84 -12.79 34.03
CA GLN A 532 5.15 -12.40 34.55
C GLN A 532 6.21 -12.66 33.49
N VAL A 533 7.07 -11.66 33.25
CA VAL A 533 8.17 -11.76 32.30
C VAL A 533 9.29 -12.58 32.95
N SER A 534 9.64 -13.69 32.29
CA SER A 534 10.80 -14.51 32.67
C SER A 534 12.12 -13.86 32.27
N ASP A 535 13.23 -14.30 32.87
CA ASP A 535 14.57 -13.78 32.57
C ASP A 535 14.93 -13.88 31.08
N ASN A 536 14.54 -14.97 30.41
CA ASN A 536 14.75 -15.15 28.97
C ASN A 536 13.98 -14.11 28.15
N GLN A 537 12.69 -13.94 28.45
CA GLN A 537 11.84 -12.98 27.75
C GLN A 537 12.34 -11.55 27.92
N LEU A 538 12.91 -11.21 29.09
CA LEU A 538 13.45 -9.87 29.32
C LEU A 538 14.62 -9.54 28.38
N GLY A 539 15.46 -10.54 28.06
CA GLY A 539 16.51 -10.41 27.03
C GLY A 539 15.94 -10.09 25.66
N ALA A 540 14.96 -10.87 25.20
CA ALA A 540 14.31 -10.65 23.90
C ALA A 540 13.58 -9.30 23.81
N LEU A 541 12.95 -8.84 24.91
CA LEU A 541 12.31 -7.52 24.98
C LEU A 541 13.32 -6.38 24.90
N TYR A 542 14.55 -6.58 25.38
CA TYR A 542 15.61 -5.58 25.30
C TYR A 542 16.01 -5.28 23.85
N GLU A 543 16.02 -6.28 22.98
CA GLU A 543 16.29 -6.05 21.54
C GLU A 543 15.21 -5.16 20.90
N LYS A 544 14.00 -5.16 21.46
CA LYS A 544 12.86 -4.37 20.99
C LYS A 544 12.69 -3.03 21.75
N ARG A 545 13.66 -2.65 22.59
CA ARG A 545 13.65 -1.41 23.41
C ARG A 545 13.40 -0.12 22.61
N HIS A 546 13.70 -0.13 21.31
CA HIS A 546 13.54 1.02 20.42
C HIS A 546 12.08 1.30 20.04
N ASN A 547 11.17 0.36 20.29
CA ASN A 547 9.73 0.57 20.10
C ASN A 547 9.13 1.51 21.15
N LEU A 548 9.70 1.53 22.36
CA LEU A 548 9.32 2.47 23.40
C LEU A 548 9.94 3.84 23.15
N ARG A 549 9.29 4.90 23.67
CA ARG A 549 9.80 6.28 23.59
C ARG A 549 9.68 7.02 24.92
N GLY A 550 10.46 8.09 25.07
CA GLY A 550 10.31 9.04 26.17
C GLY A 550 10.48 8.40 27.56
N LYS A 551 9.47 8.59 28.43
CA LYS A 551 9.51 8.13 29.82
C LYS A 551 9.45 6.62 29.94
N ASP A 552 8.66 5.97 29.09
CA ASP A 552 8.44 4.53 29.14
C ASP A 552 9.71 3.77 28.73
N GLN A 553 10.39 4.23 27.67
CA GLN A 553 11.68 3.69 27.27
C GLN A 553 12.74 3.85 28.36
N LYS A 554 12.82 5.04 28.95
CA LYS A 554 13.78 5.31 30.03
C LYS A 554 13.54 4.36 31.21
N HIS A 555 12.30 4.18 31.64
CA HIS A 555 11.98 3.32 32.76
C HIS A 555 12.34 1.85 32.46
N PHE A 556 12.03 1.36 31.26
CA PHE A 556 12.44 0.01 30.84
C PHE A 556 13.96 -0.19 30.89
N LEU A 557 14.74 0.78 30.39
CA LEU A 557 16.21 0.70 30.42
C LEU A 557 16.77 0.73 31.85
N ASP A 558 16.23 1.59 32.71
CA ASP A 558 16.62 1.66 34.12
C ASP A 558 16.29 0.34 34.86
N PHE A 559 15.11 -0.22 34.59
CA PHE A 559 14.69 -1.53 35.11
C PHE A 559 15.61 -2.65 34.62
N TYR A 560 15.87 -2.72 33.31
CA TYR A 560 16.73 -3.72 32.71
C TYR A 560 18.14 -3.65 33.28
N LYS A 561 18.69 -2.44 33.44
CA LYS A 561 20.00 -2.23 34.07
C LYS A 561 20.01 -2.78 35.50
N ALA A 562 19.02 -2.43 36.32
CA ALA A 562 18.92 -2.94 37.68
C ALA A 562 18.78 -4.47 37.73
N TRP A 563 18.07 -5.06 36.77
CA TRP A 563 17.97 -6.52 36.61
C TRP A 563 19.35 -7.13 36.28
N THR A 564 20.10 -6.56 35.33
CA THR A 564 21.46 -7.06 35.00
C THR A 564 22.42 -6.95 36.19
N GLU A 565 22.37 -5.87 36.96
CA GLU A 565 23.19 -5.68 38.16
C GLU A 565 22.85 -6.69 39.26
N ASN A 566 21.57 -7.05 39.40
CA ASN A 566 21.11 -8.04 40.37
C ASN A 566 21.54 -9.46 39.97
N LYS A 567 21.44 -9.81 38.68
CA LYS A 567 21.92 -11.10 38.15
C LYS A 567 23.44 -11.24 38.24
N GLY A 568 24.15 -10.13 38.11
CA GLY A 568 25.61 -10.10 38.14
C GLY A 568 26.24 -10.58 36.83
N SER A 569 27.53 -10.92 36.89
CA SER A 569 28.27 -11.44 35.73
C SER A 569 27.66 -12.75 35.23
N GLY A 570 27.38 -12.84 33.93
CA GLY A 570 26.78 -14.03 33.31
C GLY A 570 25.26 -14.00 33.20
N TYR A 571 24.62 -12.85 33.38
CA TYR A 571 23.16 -12.70 33.19
C TYR A 571 22.71 -13.14 31.79
N GLU A 572 23.58 -13.09 30.79
CA GLU A 572 23.32 -13.53 29.42
C GLU A 572 23.09 -15.05 29.31
N GLU A 573 23.48 -15.84 30.31
CA GLU A 573 23.15 -17.28 30.38
C GLU A 573 21.63 -17.54 30.41
N HIS A 574 20.83 -16.52 30.71
CA HIS A 574 19.37 -16.61 30.68
C HIS A 574 18.75 -16.34 29.30
N PHE A 575 19.49 -15.78 28.35
CA PHE A 575 18.98 -15.44 27.02
C PHE A 575 18.82 -16.67 26.15
N ASP A 576 17.83 -16.67 25.26
CA ASP A 576 17.73 -17.64 24.18
C ASP A 576 18.85 -17.45 23.14
N ASP A 577 19.04 -18.47 22.31
CA ASP A 577 20.12 -18.49 21.34
C ASP A 577 19.98 -17.39 20.28
N ALA A 578 18.75 -16.98 19.95
CA ALA A 578 18.54 -15.91 18.97
C ALA A 578 18.99 -14.55 19.53
N THR A 579 18.64 -14.27 20.78
CA THR A 579 19.05 -13.06 21.50
C THR A 579 20.57 -13.04 21.69
N LEU A 580 21.18 -14.18 22.04
CA LEU A 580 22.63 -14.31 22.14
C LEU A 580 23.33 -14.02 20.80
N MET A 581 22.78 -14.51 19.69
CA MET A 581 23.35 -14.28 18.35
C MET A 581 23.32 -12.80 17.99
N SER A 582 22.13 -12.19 18.05
CA SER A 582 21.93 -10.76 17.73
C SER A 582 22.84 -9.85 18.55
N ARG A 583 23.01 -10.15 19.84
CA ARG A 583 23.81 -9.34 20.75
C ARG A 583 25.31 -9.56 20.54
N ALA A 584 25.72 -10.76 20.13
CA ALA A 584 27.10 -11.03 19.74
C ALA A 584 27.48 -10.28 18.46
N GLU A 585 26.57 -10.22 17.48
CA GLU A 585 26.73 -9.41 16.27
C GLU A 585 26.88 -7.91 16.60
N GLU A 586 26.02 -7.36 17.46
CA GLU A 586 26.15 -5.97 17.95
C GLU A 586 27.52 -5.73 18.61
N TYR A 587 27.99 -6.66 19.44
CA TYR A 587 29.31 -6.57 20.04
C TYR A 587 30.45 -6.66 19.03
N ILE A 588 30.32 -7.41 17.93
CA ILE A 588 31.31 -7.41 16.85
C ILE A 588 31.35 -6.03 16.18
N GLU A 589 30.19 -5.45 15.86
CA GLU A 589 30.10 -4.11 15.26
C GLU A 589 30.68 -3.01 16.18
N GLU A 590 30.49 -3.15 17.50
CA GLU A 590 31.04 -2.25 18.51
C GLU A 590 32.54 -2.50 18.81
N GLY A 591 33.15 -3.54 18.21
CA GLY A 591 34.54 -3.93 18.45
C GLY A 591 34.78 -4.65 19.79
N LYS A 592 33.73 -5.09 20.49
CA LYS A 592 33.77 -5.82 21.76
C LYS A 592 33.85 -7.34 21.54
N ILE A 593 34.92 -7.77 20.86
CA ILE A 593 35.07 -9.16 20.42
C ILE A 593 35.08 -10.17 21.58
N GLU A 594 35.66 -9.80 22.74
CA GLU A 594 35.67 -10.66 23.93
C GLU A 594 34.25 -11.01 24.41
N ASP A 595 33.35 -10.03 24.41
CA ASP A 595 31.95 -10.22 24.81
C ASP A 595 31.21 -11.09 23.79
N ALA A 596 31.40 -10.86 22.48
CA ALA A 596 30.82 -11.68 21.42
C ALA A 596 31.26 -13.16 21.53
N VAL A 597 32.56 -13.40 21.75
CA VAL A 597 33.12 -14.74 21.97
C VAL A 597 32.47 -15.42 23.18
N ARG A 598 32.28 -14.69 24.29
CA ARG A 598 31.58 -15.21 25.48
C ARG A 598 30.15 -15.64 25.14
N LEU A 599 29.40 -14.80 24.42
CA LEU A 599 28.01 -15.13 24.04
C LEU A 599 27.93 -16.35 23.13
N TYR A 600 28.81 -16.46 22.13
CA TYR A 600 28.88 -17.66 21.30
C TYR A 600 29.23 -18.90 22.11
N GLN A 601 30.15 -18.82 23.07
CA GLN A 601 30.47 -19.95 23.94
C GLN A 601 29.25 -20.43 24.75
N ILE A 602 28.38 -19.51 25.20
CA ILE A 602 27.13 -19.86 25.88
C ILE A 602 26.23 -20.68 24.95
N GLY A 603 25.92 -20.21 23.73
CA GLY A 603 25.05 -20.97 22.83
C GLY A 603 25.70 -22.26 22.30
N ILE A 604 27.01 -22.28 22.10
CA ILE A 604 27.77 -23.51 21.75
C ILE A 604 27.65 -24.56 22.85
N SER A 605 27.65 -24.16 24.12
CA SER A 605 27.44 -25.08 25.25
C SER A 605 26.06 -25.74 25.22
N ARG A 606 25.07 -25.06 24.63
CA ARG A 606 23.71 -25.56 24.36
C ARG A 606 23.59 -26.32 23.05
N GLY A 607 24.68 -26.36 22.28
CA GLY A 607 24.80 -27.15 21.05
C GLY A 607 24.42 -26.40 19.78
N ASN A 608 24.22 -25.07 19.84
CA ASN A 608 23.93 -24.22 18.70
C ASN A 608 25.06 -24.28 17.67
N THR A 609 24.74 -24.65 16.43
CA THR A 609 25.74 -24.86 15.37
C THR A 609 26.09 -23.60 14.60
N ASP A 610 25.17 -22.64 14.51
CA ASP A 610 25.42 -21.36 13.83
C ASP A 610 26.51 -20.60 14.60
N MET A 611 26.40 -20.54 15.93
CA MET A 611 27.43 -19.93 16.78
C MET A 611 28.77 -20.67 16.76
N MET A 612 28.78 -21.99 16.49
CA MET A 612 30.05 -22.70 16.25
C MET A 612 30.73 -22.19 14.98
N VAL A 613 29.95 -21.87 13.94
CA VAL A 613 30.50 -21.29 12.70
C VAL A 613 30.96 -19.87 12.93
N GLU A 614 30.17 -19.02 13.57
CA GLU A 614 30.55 -17.62 13.81
C GLU A 614 31.79 -17.52 14.70
N LEU A 615 31.86 -18.28 15.80
CA LEU A 615 33.08 -18.33 16.62
C LEU A 615 34.25 -18.96 15.86
N GLY A 616 33.98 -19.97 15.02
CA GLY A 616 34.97 -20.55 14.13
C GLY A 616 35.59 -19.52 13.20
N TYR A 617 34.77 -18.64 12.62
CA TYR A 617 35.21 -17.54 11.76
C TYR A 617 36.12 -16.57 12.52
N ILE A 618 35.74 -16.15 13.74
CA ILE A 618 36.58 -15.30 14.59
C ILE A 618 37.98 -15.91 14.80
N TYR A 619 38.06 -17.23 15.00
CA TYR A 619 39.33 -17.91 15.26
C TYR A 619 40.20 -18.17 14.03
N VAL A 620 39.66 -18.16 12.82
CA VAL A 620 40.45 -18.47 11.60
C VAL A 620 40.67 -17.27 10.67
N HIS A 621 39.96 -16.16 10.89
CA HIS A 621 40.00 -15.00 10.00
C HIS A 621 41.00 -13.95 10.51
N ASP A 622 41.79 -13.39 9.59
CA ASP A 622 42.84 -12.41 9.91
C ASP A 622 42.30 -11.06 10.41
N GLU A 623 40.97 -10.86 10.34
CA GLU A 623 40.26 -9.69 10.86
C GLU A 623 40.32 -9.59 12.39
N TYR A 624 40.50 -10.71 13.10
CA TYR A 624 40.56 -10.77 14.56
C TYR A 624 41.88 -11.38 15.04
N PRO A 625 43.04 -10.75 14.77
CA PRO A 625 44.35 -11.35 15.00
C PRO A 625 44.63 -11.69 16.47
N GLU A 626 43.99 -10.99 17.41
CA GLU A 626 44.10 -11.26 18.86
C GLU A 626 43.43 -12.56 19.28
N TYR A 627 42.43 -13.03 18.52
CA TYR A 627 41.66 -14.23 18.78
C TYR A 627 42.02 -15.39 17.84
N TYR A 628 42.94 -15.17 16.91
CA TYR A 628 43.35 -16.15 15.92
C TYR A 628 43.87 -17.44 16.59
N ASP A 629 43.17 -18.54 16.35
CA ASP A 629 43.49 -19.89 16.80
C ASP A 629 42.94 -20.88 15.77
N LEU A 630 43.73 -21.12 14.73
CA LEU A 630 43.34 -21.94 13.58
C LEU A 630 42.89 -23.35 14.00
N GLU A 631 43.53 -23.97 15.00
CA GLU A 631 43.16 -25.30 15.48
C GLU A 631 41.78 -25.30 16.12
N LYS A 632 41.48 -24.31 16.99
CA LYS A 632 40.15 -24.19 17.60
C LYS A 632 39.06 -23.88 16.57
N GLY A 633 39.34 -22.96 15.64
CA GLY A 633 38.38 -22.59 14.61
C GLY A 633 38.02 -23.77 13.70
N LEU A 634 39.02 -24.52 13.24
CA LEU A 634 38.79 -25.73 12.45
C LEU A 634 38.03 -26.82 13.24
N ALA A 635 38.35 -27.02 14.53
CA ALA A 635 37.63 -27.97 15.37
C ALA A 635 36.13 -27.59 15.53
N LEU A 636 35.81 -26.30 15.60
CA LEU A 636 34.43 -25.83 15.62
C LEU A 636 33.71 -26.09 14.29
N TYR A 637 34.36 -25.82 13.16
CA TYR A 637 33.80 -26.16 11.84
C TYR A 637 33.59 -27.67 11.68
N GLU A 638 34.55 -28.52 12.08
CA GLU A 638 34.39 -29.98 12.07
C GLU A 638 33.18 -30.42 12.91
N LYS A 639 33.04 -29.85 14.12
CA LYS A 639 31.91 -30.15 15.01
C LYS A 639 30.57 -29.72 14.40
N ALA A 640 30.47 -28.52 13.84
CA ALA A 640 29.26 -28.04 13.16
C ALA A 640 28.95 -28.86 11.90
N ALA A 641 29.96 -29.17 11.07
CA ALA A 641 29.83 -30.00 9.88
C ALA A 641 29.35 -31.43 10.20
N SER A 642 29.84 -32.02 11.30
CA SER A 642 29.38 -33.34 11.78
C SER A 642 27.88 -33.36 12.14
N LYS A 643 27.29 -32.19 12.40
CA LYS A 643 25.86 -31.98 12.63
C LYS A 643 25.09 -31.53 11.38
N ASN A 644 25.68 -31.70 10.19
CA ASN A 644 25.12 -31.28 8.90
C ASN A 644 24.92 -29.76 8.75
N HIS A 645 25.78 -28.94 9.36
CA HIS A 645 25.76 -27.49 9.13
C HIS A 645 26.40 -27.16 7.77
N ALA A 646 25.63 -26.53 6.87
CA ALA A 646 26.06 -26.30 5.48
C ALA A 646 27.29 -25.38 5.40
N ILE A 647 27.22 -24.18 5.98
CA ILE A 647 28.32 -23.20 5.94
C ILE A 647 29.62 -23.78 6.54
N ALA A 648 29.52 -24.66 7.55
CA ALA A 648 30.69 -25.30 8.14
C ALA A 648 31.39 -26.23 7.13
N TRP A 649 30.61 -27.00 6.35
CA TRP A 649 31.13 -27.81 5.26
C TRP A 649 31.80 -26.95 4.18
N ASN A 650 31.22 -25.79 3.84
CA ASN A 650 31.83 -24.85 2.91
C ASN A 650 33.17 -24.31 3.43
N ASN A 651 33.22 -23.87 4.69
CA ASN A 651 34.44 -23.33 5.30
C ASN A 651 35.55 -24.38 5.37
N LEU A 652 35.24 -25.62 5.74
CA LEU A 652 36.20 -26.73 5.66
C LEU A 652 36.69 -26.96 4.23
N GLY A 653 35.80 -26.85 3.23
CA GLY A 653 36.15 -26.93 1.82
C GLY A 653 37.19 -25.89 1.41
N TYR A 654 37.00 -24.64 1.85
CA TYR A 654 37.94 -23.55 1.62
C TYR A 654 39.32 -23.81 2.25
N HIS A 655 39.37 -24.33 3.48
CA HIS A 655 40.64 -24.66 4.14
C HIS A 655 41.40 -25.81 3.43
N TYR A 656 40.69 -26.83 2.94
CA TYR A 656 41.31 -27.87 2.12
C TYR A 656 41.76 -27.37 0.74
N GLN A 657 41.04 -26.41 0.15
CA GLN A 657 41.40 -25.81 -1.14
C GLN A 657 42.63 -24.90 -1.04
N SER A 658 42.67 -24.04 -0.02
CA SER A 658 43.74 -23.06 0.19
C SER A 658 45.02 -23.70 0.77
N GLY A 659 44.89 -24.83 1.46
CA GLY A 659 46.00 -25.44 2.19
C GLY A 659 46.34 -24.73 3.50
N VAL A 660 45.43 -23.90 4.01
CA VAL A 660 45.57 -23.22 5.32
C VAL A 660 44.97 -24.10 6.40
N GLY A 661 45.82 -24.59 7.32
CA GLY A 661 45.42 -25.45 8.44
C GLY A 661 45.41 -26.95 8.13
N TYR A 662 45.21 -27.31 6.86
CA TYR A 662 45.44 -28.66 6.34
C TYR A 662 46.37 -28.61 5.12
N PRO A 663 47.08 -29.70 4.79
CA PRO A 663 47.69 -29.82 3.47
C PRO A 663 46.63 -29.64 2.38
N GLN A 664 46.96 -28.89 1.32
CA GLN A 664 46.05 -28.68 0.18
C GLN A 664 45.58 -30.03 -0.37
N ASP A 665 44.26 -30.22 -0.40
CA ASP A 665 43.59 -31.44 -0.87
C ASP A 665 42.29 -31.07 -1.59
N ILE A 666 42.42 -30.84 -2.90
CA ILE A 666 41.30 -30.47 -3.78
C ILE A 666 40.20 -31.54 -3.80
N LYS A 667 40.55 -32.83 -3.63
CA LYS A 667 39.54 -33.90 -3.61
C LYS A 667 38.66 -33.78 -2.38
N LYS A 668 39.25 -33.50 -1.21
CA LYS A 668 38.48 -33.23 0.01
C LYS A 668 37.71 -31.92 -0.09
N ALA A 669 38.31 -30.86 -0.63
CA ALA A 669 37.61 -29.60 -0.85
C ALA A 669 36.32 -29.78 -1.68
N LEU A 670 36.41 -30.51 -2.79
CA LEU A 670 35.24 -30.86 -3.62
C LEU A 670 34.19 -31.68 -2.86
N GLN A 671 34.60 -32.62 -2.01
CA GLN A 671 33.67 -33.39 -1.17
C GLN A 671 32.94 -32.48 -0.19
N CYS A 672 33.68 -31.59 0.49
CA CYS A 672 33.15 -30.62 1.43
C CYS A 672 32.18 -29.65 0.75
N PHE A 673 32.57 -29.02 -0.36
CA PHE A 673 31.69 -28.10 -1.09
C PHE A 673 30.44 -28.79 -1.64
N ARG A 674 30.56 -30.01 -2.19
CA ARG A 674 29.37 -30.79 -2.63
C ARG A 674 28.45 -31.09 -1.46
N LYS A 675 29.01 -31.45 -0.30
CA LYS A 675 28.20 -31.72 0.89
C LYS A 675 27.48 -30.46 1.38
N SER A 676 28.14 -29.31 1.36
CA SER A 676 27.52 -28.03 1.69
C SER A 676 26.40 -27.67 0.70
N ALA A 677 26.63 -27.83 -0.60
CA ALA A 677 25.65 -27.58 -1.65
C ALA A 677 24.41 -28.51 -1.53
N GLU A 678 24.60 -29.80 -1.19
CA GLU A 678 23.50 -30.73 -0.89
C GLU A 678 22.63 -30.26 0.29
N LEU A 679 23.25 -29.58 1.26
CA LEU A 679 22.58 -29.00 2.42
C LEU A 679 21.96 -27.63 2.13
N GLY A 680 22.13 -27.11 0.91
CA GLY A 680 21.44 -25.93 0.40
C GLY A 680 22.23 -24.63 0.42
N ASP A 681 23.53 -24.67 0.71
CA ASP A 681 24.40 -23.49 0.69
C ASP A 681 24.74 -23.05 -0.75
N GLY A 682 24.31 -21.85 -1.11
CA GLY A 682 24.56 -21.28 -2.43
C GLY A 682 26.00 -20.79 -2.64
N LEU A 683 26.72 -20.43 -1.57
CA LEU A 683 28.14 -20.05 -1.67
C LEU A 683 28.99 -21.25 -2.04
N ALA A 684 28.70 -22.43 -1.48
CA ALA A 684 29.34 -23.67 -1.87
C ALA A 684 29.07 -24.05 -3.34
N MET A 685 27.85 -23.80 -3.84
CA MET A 685 27.54 -23.99 -5.26
C MET A 685 28.35 -23.04 -6.14
N GLN A 686 28.50 -21.79 -5.73
CA GLN A 686 29.37 -20.81 -6.41
C GLN A 686 30.84 -21.25 -6.41
N ASN A 687 31.36 -21.73 -5.27
CA ASN A 687 32.73 -22.25 -5.15
C ASN A 687 32.98 -23.46 -6.08
N LEU A 688 32.00 -24.37 -6.19
CA LEU A 688 32.04 -25.46 -7.16
C LEU A 688 32.04 -24.94 -8.60
N GLY A 689 31.17 -23.97 -8.91
CA GLY A 689 31.13 -23.32 -10.21
C GLY A 689 32.48 -22.71 -10.59
N LEU A 690 33.13 -22.00 -9.67
CA LEU A 690 34.44 -21.38 -9.89
C LEU A 690 35.55 -22.41 -10.18
N LEU A 691 35.56 -23.53 -9.46
CA LEU A 691 36.55 -24.59 -9.69
C LEU A 691 36.47 -25.16 -11.11
N TYR A 692 35.25 -25.47 -11.58
CA TYR A 692 35.06 -26.00 -12.94
C TYR A 692 35.17 -24.92 -14.02
N PHE A 693 34.89 -23.65 -13.70
CA PHE A 693 35.04 -22.54 -14.62
C PHE A 693 36.50 -22.25 -14.95
N TYR A 694 37.37 -22.13 -13.95
CA TYR A 694 38.79 -21.83 -14.18
C TYR A 694 39.61 -23.06 -14.56
N GLY A 695 39.26 -24.25 -14.05
CA GLY A 695 39.98 -25.49 -14.35
C GLY A 695 41.44 -25.53 -13.83
N GLU A 696 41.78 -24.69 -12.86
CA GLU A 696 43.15 -24.62 -12.29
C GLU A 696 43.50 -25.90 -11.49
N TYR A 697 42.51 -26.45 -10.80
CA TYR A 697 42.67 -27.60 -9.88
C TYR A 697 41.91 -28.86 -10.33
N VAL A 698 40.98 -28.70 -11.26
CA VAL A 698 40.12 -29.75 -11.85
C VAL A 698 40.09 -29.57 -13.37
N LEU A 699 39.66 -30.59 -14.11
CA LEU A 699 39.43 -30.37 -15.55
C LEU A 699 38.33 -29.32 -15.72
N GLN A 700 38.60 -28.29 -16.53
CA GLN A 700 37.63 -27.26 -16.86
C GLN A 700 36.38 -27.90 -17.47
N ASP A 701 35.21 -27.49 -16.99
CA ASP A 701 33.92 -27.99 -17.45
C ASP A 701 32.89 -26.87 -17.33
N TYR A 702 32.66 -26.18 -18.45
CA TYR A 702 31.74 -25.06 -18.50
C TYR A 702 30.28 -25.47 -18.29
N ASP A 703 29.87 -26.66 -18.73
CA ASP A 703 28.50 -27.13 -18.53
C ASP A 703 28.23 -27.42 -17.05
N LEU A 704 29.20 -28.04 -16.37
CA LEU A 704 29.11 -28.29 -14.95
C LEU A 704 29.21 -27.00 -14.11
N ALA A 705 30.08 -26.06 -14.51
CA ALA A 705 30.14 -24.74 -13.88
C ALA A 705 28.81 -23.99 -14.02
N LEU A 706 28.22 -24.01 -15.22
CA LEU A 706 26.94 -23.38 -15.52
C LEU A 706 25.80 -23.99 -14.70
N ASP A 707 25.78 -25.31 -14.53
CA ASP A 707 24.79 -25.99 -13.71
C ASP A 707 24.89 -25.55 -12.24
N TYR A 708 26.10 -25.53 -11.67
CA TYR A 708 26.31 -25.06 -10.31
C TYR A 708 25.94 -23.58 -10.13
N TYR A 709 26.29 -22.69 -11.06
CA TYR A 709 25.87 -21.29 -10.99
C TYR A 709 24.35 -21.12 -11.10
N LYS A 710 23.65 -21.93 -11.90
CA LYS A 710 22.17 -21.91 -11.95
C LYS A 710 21.54 -22.40 -10.66
N GLN A 711 22.17 -23.35 -9.98
CA GLN A 711 21.73 -23.79 -8.66
C GLN A 711 21.97 -22.68 -7.61
N ALA A 712 23.12 -22.01 -7.66
CA ALA A 712 23.48 -20.88 -6.80
C ALA A 712 22.51 -19.69 -6.97
N GLU A 713 22.11 -19.36 -8.22
CA GLU A 713 21.15 -18.28 -8.51
C GLU A 713 19.78 -18.54 -7.85
N LYS A 714 19.32 -19.80 -7.79
CA LYS A 714 18.09 -20.19 -7.07
C LYS A 714 18.21 -20.03 -5.54
N LYS A 715 19.43 -19.85 -5.04
CA LYS A 715 19.76 -19.56 -3.64
C LYS A 715 20.21 -18.11 -3.45
N TYR A 716 19.98 -17.24 -4.45
CA TYR A 716 20.31 -15.82 -4.44
C TYR A 716 21.81 -15.49 -4.50
N TYR A 717 22.65 -16.42 -4.99
CA TYR A 717 24.07 -16.20 -5.28
C TYR A 717 24.27 -16.03 -6.79
N TYR A 718 24.33 -14.77 -7.24
CA TYR A 718 24.38 -14.41 -8.66
C TYR A 718 25.82 -14.38 -9.20
N ASN A 719 26.01 -14.88 -10.42
CA ASN A 719 27.31 -14.97 -11.08
C ASN A 719 27.20 -14.55 -12.56
N ASP A 720 26.47 -13.45 -12.83
CA ASP A 720 26.06 -13.05 -14.18
C ASP A 720 27.25 -12.80 -15.14
N GLU A 721 28.35 -12.25 -14.64
CA GLU A 721 29.60 -12.12 -15.39
C GLU A 721 30.14 -13.48 -15.87
N LYS A 722 30.17 -14.49 -14.98
CA LYS A 722 30.67 -15.83 -15.32
C LYS A 722 29.71 -16.56 -16.24
N PHE A 723 28.41 -16.33 -16.12
CA PHE A 723 27.43 -16.77 -17.11
C PHE A 723 27.76 -16.20 -18.50
N ALA A 724 28.00 -14.89 -18.60
CA ALA A 724 28.35 -14.25 -19.86
C ALA A 724 29.62 -14.85 -20.46
N GLU A 725 30.71 -14.98 -19.69
CA GLU A 725 31.96 -15.58 -20.19
C GLU A 725 31.76 -17.03 -20.66
N ILE A 726 31.03 -17.86 -19.92
CA ILE A 726 30.71 -19.24 -20.34
C ILE A 726 29.98 -19.25 -21.69
N TYR A 727 28.90 -18.47 -21.82
CA TYR A 727 28.12 -18.45 -23.06
C TYR A 727 28.92 -17.89 -24.24
N TYR A 728 29.80 -16.92 -24.00
CA TYR A 728 30.73 -16.44 -25.02
C TYR A 728 31.68 -17.57 -25.49
N GLN A 729 32.33 -18.28 -24.56
CA GLN A 729 33.23 -19.40 -24.88
C GLN A 729 32.52 -20.56 -25.61
N GLN A 730 31.26 -20.82 -25.25
CA GLN A 730 30.43 -21.83 -25.90
C GLN A 730 29.83 -21.37 -27.24
N SER A 731 30.06 -20.11 -27.65
CA SER A 731 29.43 -19.48 -28.81
C SER A 731 27.89 -19.45 -28.76
N ASP A 732 27.31 -19.47 -27.56
CA ASP A 732 25.86 -19.32 -27.31
C ASP A 732 25.51 -17.83 -27.14
N PHE A 733 25.51 -17.13 -28.28
CA PHE A 733 25.33 -15.68 -28.29
C PHE A 733 23.92 -15.22 -27.88
N ASP A 734 22.92 -16.11 -27.98
CA ASP A 734 21.55 -15.83 -27.56
C ASP A 734 21.43 -15.76 -26.03
N ASN A 735 22.07 -16.70 -25.32
CA ASN A 735 22.13 -16.64 -23.86
C ASN A 735 23.14 -15.60 -23.36
N LEU A 736 24.28 -15.42 -24.03
CA LEU A 736 25.21 -14.32 -23.74
C LEU A 736 24.46 -12.98 -23.69
N GLN A 737 23.73 -12.63 -24.75
CA GLN A 737 22.96 -11.37 -24.81
C GLN A 737 21.93 -11.21 -23.69
N ARG A 738 21.41 -12.30 -23.10
CA ARG A 738 20.48 -12.19 -21.96
C ARG A 738 21.20 -11.75 -20.70
N TYR A 739 22.37 -12.31 -20.43
CA TYR A 739 23.15 -11.97 -19.25
C TYR A 739 23.84 -10.61 -19.39
N LEU A 740 24.32 -10.24 -20.58
CA LEU A 740 24.83 -8.90 -20.85
C LEU A 740 23.83 -7.76 -20.61
N LYS A 741 22.51 -8.03 -20.59
CA LYS A 741 21.48 -7.02 -20.32
C LYS A 741 21.17 -6.85 -18.85
N LYS A 742 21.54 -7.82 -18.01
CA LYS A 742 21.40 -7.69 -16.55
C LYS A 742 22.41 -6.71 -15.96
N ASP A 743 23.52 -6.47 -16.67
CA ASP A 743 24.55 -5.51 -16.28
C ASP A 743 24.16 -4.09 -16.69
N THR A 744 23.41 -3.40 -15.83
CA THR A 744 22.93 -2.03 -16.07
C THR A 744 24.04 -0.98 -15.97
N GLU A 745 25.14 -1.31 -15.30
CA GLU A 745 26.25 -0.40 -15.03
C GLU A 745 27.42 -0.55 -16.04
N GLY A 746 27.36 -1.57 -16.90
CA GLY A 746 28.41 -1.82 -17.91
C GLY A 746 29.70 -2.41 -17.33
N THR A 747 29.64 -2.99 -16.14
CA THR A 747 30.80 -3.50 -15.39
C THR A 747 31.56 -4.62 -16.12
N TYR A 748 30.84 -5.46 -16.88
CA TYR A 748 31.44 -6.51 -17.71
C TYR A 748 30.85 -6.61 -19.11
N SER A 749 29.68 -6.02 -19.35
CA SER A 749 28.95 -6.23 -20.60
C SER A 749 29.54 -5.47 -21.79
N ASP A 750 30.16 -4.33 -21.57
CA ASP A 750 30.67 -3.45 -22.62
C ASP A 750 31.76 -4.12 -23.47
N ILE A 751 32.66 -4.92 -22.87
CA ILE A 751 33.69 -5.65 -23.64
C ILE A 751 33.05 -6.67 -24.59
N TYR A 752 32.05 -7.43 -24.14
CA TYR A 752 31.37 -8.40 -24.98
C TYR A 752 30.50 -7.71 -26.03
N TYR A 753 29.82 -6.60 -25.71
CA TYR A 753 29.10 -5.82 -26.71
C TYR A 753 30.04 -5.31 -27.81
N GLY A 754 31.25 -4.87 -27.44
CA GLY A 754 32.31 -4.51 -28.38
C GLY A 754 32.60 -5.64 -29.37
N ILE A 755 32.93 -6.83 -28.84
CA ILE A 755 33.27 -8.03 -29.62
C ILE A 755 32.12 -8.47 -30.53
N ILE A 756 30.90 -8.62 -30.00
CA ILE A 756 29.79 -9.17 -30.79
C ILE A 756 29.38 -8.24 -31.93
N TYR A 757 29.47 -6.91 -31.77
CA TYR A 757 29.20 -5.97 -32.86
C TYR A 757 30.34 -5.86 -33.87
N ASP A 758 31.58 -6.09 -33.46
CA ASP A 758 32.73 -6.07 -34.35
C ASP A 758 32.70 -7.29 -35.29
N GLU A 759 32.55 -8.47 -34.71
CA GLU A 759 32.61 -9.74 -35.43
C GLU A 759 31.25 -10.19 -35.99
N GLY A 760 30.15 -9.60 -35.52
CA GLY A 760 28.79 -9.97 -35.94
C GLY A 760 28.28 -11.27 -35.30
N LEU A 761 28.65 -11.51 -34.04
CA LEU A 761 28.30 -12.72 -33.31
C LEU A 761 26.89 -12.61 -32.72
N GLY A 762 25.92 -13.25 -33.38
CA GLY A 762 24.50 -13.17 -32.97
C GLY A 762 23.84 -11.80 -33.19
N VAL A 763 24.55 -10.85 -33.81
CA VAL A 763 24.05 -9.52 -34.20
C VAL A 763 24.63 -9.10 -35.56
N LYS A 764 24.05 -8.08 -36.19
CA LYS A 764 24.63 -7.51 -37.41
C LYS A 764 25.93 -6.75 -37.06
N VAL A 765 26.99 -7.03 -37.83
CA VAL A 765 28.26 -6.28 -37.79
C VAL A 765 27.99 -4.77 -37.82
N SER A 766 28.56 -4.05 -36.87
CA SER A 766 28.37 -2.63 -36.67
C SER A 766 29.61 -2.00 -36.03
N PRO A 767 30.63 -1.64 -36.83
CA PRO A 767 31.89 -1.07 -36.34
C PRO A 767 31.69 0.17 -35.46
N LYS A 768 30.73 1.04 -35.81
CA LYS A 768 30.37 2.21 -35.00
C LYS A 768 29.92 1.85 -33.58
N LYS A 769 29.17 0.75 -33.41
CA LYS A 769 28.73 0.28 -32.09
C LYS A 769 29.87 -0.41 -31.36
N ALA A 770 30.63 -1.24 -32.07
CA ALA A 770 31.80 -1.91 -31.51
C ALA A 770 32.80 -0.90 -30.91
N ILE A 771 33.16 0.14 -31.67
CA ILE A 771 34.03 1.24 -31.22
C ILE A 771 33.48 1.87 -29.93
N LYS A 772 32.19 2.26 -29.91
CA LYS A 772 31.57 2.87 -28.72
C LYS A 772 31.70 1.98 -27.49
N TYR A 773 31.44 0.68 -27.63
CA TYR A 773 31.49 -0.26 -26.52
C TYR A 773 32.93 -0.60 -26.09
N TYR A 774 33.88 -0.64 -27.03
CA TYR A 774 35.29 -0.76 -26.70
C TYR A 774 35.83 0.45 -25.93
N GLU A 775 35.48 1.67 -26.36
CA GLU A 775 35.86 2.90 -25.63
C GLU A 775 35.34 2.84 -24.19
N LYS A 776 34.04 2.52 -24.00
CA LYS A 776 33.44 2.37 -22.67
C LYS A 776 34.07 1.26 -21.83
N SER A 777 34.37 0.11 -22.42
CA SER A 777 35.00 -1.00 -21.69
C SER A 777 36.34 -0.61 -21.08
N LEU A 778 37.08 0.30 -21.73
CA LEU A 778 38.36 0.81 -21.23
C LEU A 778 38.23 1.91 -20.17
N GLU A 779 37.03 2.46 -19.97
CA GLU A 779 36.74 3.34 -18.83
C GLU A 779 36.63 2.53 -17.52
N GLN A 780 36.27 1.24 -17.61
CA GLN A 780 36.00 0.35 -16.47
C GLN A 780 37.06 -0.73 -16.25
N GLY A 781 37.91 -1.03 -17.24
CA GLY A 781 38.92 -2.08 -17.12
C GLY A 781 39.98 -2.08 -18.22
N TYR A 782 41.01 -2.91 -18.06
CA TYR A 782 42.16 -2.97 -18.97
C TYR A 782 42.04 -4.12 -19.97
N TYR A 783 41.24 -3.93 -21.03
CA TYR A 783 41.01 -4.95 -22.05
C TYR A 783 41.94 -4.79 -23.26
N THR A 784 43.01 -5.60 -23.33
CA THR A 784 43.97 -5.56 -24.47
C THR A 784 43.28 -5.76 -25.82
N THR A 785 42.25 -6.60 -25.88
CA THR A 785 41.47 -6.81 -27.11
C THR A 785 40.76 -5.54 -27.57
N ALA A 786 40.11 -4.81 -26.65
CA ALA A 786 39.42 -3.57 -26.98
C ALA A 786 40.42 -2.51 -27.48
N LEU A 787 41.54 -2.36 -26.77
CA LEU A 787 42.59 -1.41 -27.14
C LEU A 787 43.14 -1.68 -28.54
N LYS A 788 43.53 -2.93 -28.85
CA LYS A 788 44.04 -3.31 -30.17
C LYS A 788 43.04 -3.03 -31.28
N ARG A 789 41.76 -3.27 -31.05
CA ARG A 789 40.69 -2.98 -32.01
C ARG A 789 40.48 -1.49 -32.21
N LEU A 790 40.48 -0.68 -31.15
CA LEU A 790 40.41 0.79 -31.27
C LEU A 790 41.60 1.38 -32.04
N LEU A 791 42.82 0.90 -31.77
CA LEU A 791 44.02 1.33 -32.51
C LEU A 791 43.93 0.98 -34.00
N TYR A 792 43.40 -0.20 -34.32
CA TYR A 792 43.12 -0.58 -35.71
C TYR A 792 42.07 0.35 -36.35
N PHE A 793 40.93 0.56 -35.70
CA PHE A 793 39.85 1.40 -36.24
C PHE A 793 40.30 2.84 -36.50
N TYR A 794 41.04 3.44 -35.55
CA TYR A 794 41.43 4.84 -35.67
C TYR A 794 42.65 5.09 -36.56
N LYS A 795 43.39 4.05 -36.94
CA LYS A 795 44.56 4.16 -37.83
C LYS A 795 44.31 3.62 -39.23
N GLU A 796 43.79 2.40 -39.31
CA GLU A 796 43.79 1.60 -40.55
C GLU A 796 42.41 1.57 -41.23
N ASP A 797 41.30 1.77 -40.52
CA ASP A 797 39.95 1.78 -41.11
C ASP A 797 39.61 3.17 -41.68
N PRO A 798 39.49 3.35 -43.02
CA PRO A 798 39.27 4.66 -43.62
C PRO A 798 37.94 5.32 -43.24
N ALA A 799 36.95 4.55 -42.77
CA ALA A 799 35.65 5.08 -42.38
C ALA A 799 35.62 5.63 -40.95
N PHE A 800 36.59 5.23 -40.12
CA PHE A 800 36.67 5.61 -38.70
C PHE A 800 38.03 6.20 -38.31
N ALA A 801 38.96 6.33 -39.25
CA ALA A 801 40.28 6.89 -39.01
C ALA A 801 40.21 8.26 -38.33
N ASP A 802 40.88 8.39 -37.19
CA ASP A 802 40.93 9.59 -36.37
C ASP A 802 42.30 9.64 -35.68
N PRO A 803 43.24 10.46 -36.20
CA PRO A 803 44.60 10.53 -35.66
C PRO A 803 44.67 11.01 -34.21
N GLU A 804 43.73 11.85 -33.75
CA GLU A 804 43.70 12.34 -32.38
C GLU A 804 43.26 11.22 -31.42
N LYS A 805 42.19 10.51 -31.75
CA LYS A 805 41.75 9.34 -30.97
C LYS A 805 42.74 8.18 -31.02
N TYR A 806 43.39 7.95 -32.15
CA TYR A 806 44.47 6.97 -32.26
C TYR A 806 45.59 7.30 -31.26
N GLN A 807 46.06 8.55 -31.24
CA GLN A 807 47.13 8.95 -30.34
C GLN A 807 46.68 8.91 -28.87
N HIS A 808 45.43 9.27 -28.57
CA HIS A 808 44.85 9.17 -27.22
C HIS A 808 44.88 7.73 -26.70
N TRP A 809 44.31 6.78 -27.44
CA TRP A 809 44.28 5.37 -27.02
C TRP A 809 45.66 4.71 -27.02
N LYS A 810 46.55 5.14 -27.91
CA LYS A 810 47.95 4.69 -27.91
C LYS A 810 48.65 5.09 -26.61
N THR A 811 48.50 6.35 -26.20
CA THR A 811 49.06 6.85 -24.94
C THR A 811 48.41 6.16 -23.73
N PHE A 812 47.09 5.95 -23.74
CA PHE A 812 46.41 5.17 -22.70
C PHE A 812 47.03 3.77 -22.53
N GLY A 813 47.32 3.07 -23.64
CA GLY A 813 47.96 1.76 -23.58
C GLY A 813 49.39 1.80 -23.04
N GLU A 814 50.20 2.79 -23.46
CA GLU A 814 51.57 3.00 -22.98
C GLU A 814 51.62 3.35 -21.48
N GLU A 815 50.68 4.15 -20.97
CA GLU A 815 50.59 4.54 -19.56
C GLU A 815 50.11 3.42 -18.63
N ASN A 816 49.40 2.42 -19.17
CA ASN A 816 48.83 1.29 -18.41
C ASN A 816 49.51 -0.06 -18.70
N ASP A 817 50.74 -0.04 -19.24
CA ASP A 817 51.55 -1.23 -19.57
C ASP A 817 50.81 -2.26 -20.47
N MET A 818 49.93 -1.78 -21.35
CA MET A 818 49.17 -2.61 -22.30
C MET A 818 49.94 -2.78 -23.63
N ASP A 819 49.70 -3.88 -24.33
CA ASP A 819 50.31 -4.16 -25.65
C ASP A 819 49.64 -3.31 -26.75
N VAL A 820 50.38 -2.32 -27.28
CA VAL A 820 49.94 -1.23 -28.19
C VAL A 820 50.32 -1.48 -29.65
#